data_AF-A0A267DYW7-F1
#
_entry.id   AF-A0A267DYW7-F1
#
_cell.length_a   1.000
_cell.length_b   1.000
_cell.length_c   1.000
_cell.angle_alpha   90.00
_cell.angle_beta   90.00
_cell.angle_gamma   90.00
#
_symmetry.space_group_name_H-M   'P 1'
#
loop_
_entity.id
_entity.type
_entity.pdbx_description
1 polymer ?
#
loop_
_entity_poly.entity_id
_entity_poly.type
_entity_poly.pdbx_seq_one_letter_code
_entity_poly.pdbx_strand_id
1 'polypeptide(L)'
;MLGLVAHPADWQLLPAERRPGPASMPILRSGLQCQPWDLDIRACPADGPSDHSCDHSRDVHLRCKRKAWAGLRFTASNDLSTVTHLNLDTGGLLDYFRMYFSPGVQVDYNKHLFQNVRVSNCLSHGFVVLHNELYRDNRLSNCQLTGNLGNGVLIRSPLIGLTACNMSNNQGSGFEYNPGFTEQEAYEFRSSFPPVRKTMLTSLTASSPQVIGIQSSDTDYLVTNPSASAVSGVYRVQLNAGQSEQRLILTVVDFNPDPAWERVTIYDVAAASVNENSPKWRIPEDLVLFPAVSSGAAVTVEYRVKGPVTDKLALIVQSSDMRGMPEANYRDYYPPTKLLLSNCQMIGNAKGISITHYNDGTDDQLSRVYIRRRFETIEMTGLTIADNRQYGLHVPSVSPYQNDLFAPSYAEVVEGSSRIARIEYRITNCQFTGNGQAVFSQHNHVQYANNLWNYTIEQCEFSRNTRGGFDIDFPFVSKKFDWRYEEDIMHYVTYRNNKFAANQNTRMVIRGYNADINILNSEFTDNRCQRQSLIGLLGMEKRVSLSGNTITNNVNCTALVDFDIVSQTEFSPPVPASVTRNVIRGNACPPSSDPDGVLDSSTPTCAAVSVQGIQDVLVQRNIISNGYQTELIAGVQSSSLINSFNCTENYWGSVDIEVIRSRIFDYDSWNNFAVADFSRYLTTESLDSPVSSAVIPPRTIDFNRPFGGRIARDTRLQWRRTPYLVNRDITVMPGATLSIDAGVELQFYPNVGMLVLGRIDAMGSYNSPIKMRPVVKAAAAAAGRKRRKRRDTTTSSTAEYFAKYTEPESSKGGVKVSLERNGIRWWLAELLTKDFCSFITPRRPDGTLSATTSSPKRSAASSAASSASRPST
;
A
#
# COMPACT_ATOMS: atom_id res chain seq x y z
N MET A 1 24.74 39.74 15.26
CA MET A 1 23.85 38.60 14.97
C MET A 1 22.70 39.08 14.10
N LEU A 2 22.43 38.43 12.96
CA LEU A 2 21.20 38.70 12.20
C LEU A 2 19.93 38.20 12.92
N GLY A 3 20.07 37.46 14.02
CA GLY A 3 18.93 36.98 14.81
C GLY A 3 18.06 35.96 14.06
N LEU A 4 18.66 35.23 13.11
CA LEU A 4 18.00 34.24 12.27
C LEU A 4 18.48 32.83 12.60
N VAL A 5 17.66 31.83 12.31
CA VAL A 5 17.90 30.41 12.55
C VAL A 5 17.72 29.64 11.24
N ALA A 6 18.65 28.73 10.93
CA ALA A 6 18.50 27.81 9.82
C ALA A 6 17.74 26.57 10.29
N HIS A 7 16.72 26.13 9.55
CA HIS A 7 15.97 24.93 9.90
C HIS A 7 16.49 23.72 9.09
N PRO A 8 16.84 22.58 9.72
CA PRO A 8 17.46 21.43 9.06
C PRO A 8 16.68 20.88 7.87
N ALA A 9 15.35 21.00 7.87
CA ALA A 9 14.50 20.49 6.80
C ALA A 9 14.38 21.41 5.56
N ASP A 10 14.70 22.72 5.66
CA ASP A 10 14.44 23.67 4.55
C ASP A 10 15.53 24.73 4.34
N TRP A 11 16.68 24.60 5.00
CA TRP A 11 17.78 25.56 4.87
C TRP A 11 18.38 25.62 3.47
N GLN A 12 18.33 24.52 2.71
CA GLN A 12 18.92 24.41 1.38
C GLN A 12 17.95 24.93 0.31
N LEU A 13 18.47 25.83 -0.54
CA LEU A 13 17.73 26.37 -1.68
C LEU A 13 17.94 25.52 -2.94
N LEU A 14 16.84 25.23 -3.63
CA LEU A 14 16.87 24.58 -4.94
C LEU A 14 17.53 25.52 -5.96
N PRO A 15 18.21 25.00 -7.00
CA PRO A 15 18.87 25.83 -8.01
C PRO A 15 17.96 26.91 -8.61
N ALA A 16 16.67 26.62 -8.81
CA ALA A 16 15.68 27.56 -9.33
C ALA A 16 15.33 28.71 -8.37
N GLU A 17 15.59 28.54 -7.07
CA GLU A 17 15.31 29.55 -6.03
C GLU A 17 16.51 30.47 -5.77
N ARG A 18 17.69 30.08 -6.27
CA ARG A 18 18.94 30.84 -6.09
C ARG A 18 18.88 32.08 -6.97
N ARG A 19 19.10 33.24 -6.36
CA ARG A 19 19.20 34.52 -7.07
C ARG A 19 20.62 35.06 -6.86
N PRO A 20 21.48 35.04 -7.89
CA PRO A 20 22.79 35.67 -7.83
C PRO A 20 22.66 37.13 -7.41
N GLY A 21 23.56 37.63 -6.57
CA GLY A 21 23.66 39.06 -6.28
C GLY A 21 23.96 39.87 -7.56
N PRO A 22 23.59 41.17 -7.61
CA PRO A 22 24.06 42.06 -8.67
C PRO A 22 25.58 42.08 -8.71
N ALA A 23 26.18 42.08 -9.91
CA ALA A 23 27.64 42.12 -10.09
C ALA A 23 28.32 43.33 -9.41
N SER A 24 27.56 44.39 -9.10
CA SER A 24 28.01 45.59 -8.41
C SER A 24 28.06 45.47 -6.89
N MET A 25 27.55 44.40 -6.29
CA MET A 25 27.65 44.19 -4.85
C MET A 25 29.05 43.69 -4.47
N PRO A 26 29.59 44.10 -3.31
CA PRO A 26 30.86 43.56 -2.84
C PRO A 26 30.68 42.13 -2.33
N ILE A 27 31.64 41.25 -2.66
CA ILE A 27 31.75 39.93 -2.03
C ILE A 27 32.22 40.14 -0.59
N LEU A 28 31.39 39.74 0.38
CA LEU A 28 31.65 40.02 1.79
C LEU A 28 32.71 39.07 2.40
N ARG A 29 32.71 37.80 1.97
CA ARG A 29 33.59 36.72 2.42
C ARG A 29 33.74 35.65 1.33
N SER A 30 34.92 35.05 1.21
CA SER A 30 35.26 33.90 0.35
C SER A 30 35.99 32.84 1.18
N GLY A 31 36.08 31.60 0.66
CA GLY A 31 36.87 30.53 1.31
C GLY A 31 36.41 30.18 2.73
N LEU A 32 35.12 30.30 3.01
CA LEU A 32 34.55 30.21 4.35
C LEU A 32 34.75 28.81 4.97
N GLN A 33 35.41 28.73 6.13
CA GLN A 33 35.72 27.50 6.85
C GLN A 33 35.04 27.48 8.22
N CYS A 34 33.75 27.11 8.27
CA CYS A 34 33.03 26.96 9.54
C CYS A 34 33.15 25.53 10.10
N GLN A 35 33.21 25.44 11.43
CA GLN A 35 33.04 24.22 12.20
C GLN A 35 31.55 23.94 12.47
N PRO A 36 31.16 22.69 12.83
CA PRO A 36 29.76 22.35 13.14
C PRO A 36 29.13 23.15 14.29
N TRP A 37 29.95 23.78 15.14
CA TRP A 37 29.52 24.53 16.33
C TRP A 37 29.51 26.05 16.12
N ASP A 38 29.89 26.53 14.92
CA ASP A 38 29.95 27.95 14.63
C ASP A 38 28.55 28.53 14.44
N LEU A 39 28.19 29.52 15.27
CA LEU A 39 26.86 30.13 15.32
C LEU A 39 26.78 31.47 14.57
N ASP A 40 27.91 32.02 14.15
CA ASP A 40 27.99 33.25 13.37
C ASP A 40 28.92 33.03 12.19
N ILE A 41 28.33 32.88 11.00
CA ILE A 41 29.07 32.70 9.74
C ILE A 41 30.06 33.85 9.46
N ARG A 42 29.87 35.02 10.08
CA ARG A 42 30.78 36.17 9.93
C ARG A 42 32.06 36.04 10.77
N ALA A 43 32.06 35.13 11.75
CA ALA A 43 33.17 34.84 12.65
C ALA A 43 33.99 33.62 12.20
N CYS A 44 33.47 32.82 11.25
CA CYS A 44 34.25 31.72 10.68
C CYS A 44 35.49 32.26 9.96
N PRO A 45 36.64 31.55 10.03
CA PRO A 45 37.79 31.82 9.19
C PRO A 45 37.39 31.90 7.71
N ALA A 46 37.91 32.92 7.03
CA ALA A 46 37.59 33.23 5.64
C ALA A 46 38.76 34.02 5.03
N ASP A 47 38.82 34.03 3.70
CA ASP A 47 39.79 34.85 2.98
C ASP A 47 39.43 36.35 3.10
N GLY A 48 40.40 37.23 2.82
CA GLY A 48 40.22 38.68 2.91
C GLY A 48 39.12 39.20 1.96
N PRO A 49 38.50 40.37 2.24
CA PRO A 49 37.39 40.92 1.42
C PRO A 49 37.72 41.12 -0.07
N SER A 50 38.99 41.21 -0.43
CA SER A 50 39.50 41.36 -1.80
C SER A 50 40.25 40.12 -2.31
N ASP A 51 40.32 39.05 -1.51
CA ASP A 51 41.07 37.84 -1.83
C ASP A 51 40.11 36.75 -2.31
N HIS A 52 39.59 36.96 -3.53
CA HIS A 52 38.68 36.02 -4.18
C HIS A 52 38.78 36.09 -5.70
N SER A 53 38.56 34.94 -6.35
CA SER A 53 38.44 34.82 -7.81
C SER A 53 37.00 34.49 -8.27
N CYS A 54 36.05 34.42 -7.33
CA CYS A 54 34.65 34.17 -7.61
C CYS A 54 33.86 35.44 -7.95
N ASP A 55 32.75 35.25 -8.66
CA ASP A 55 31.70 36.23 -8.89
C ASP A 55 30.41 35.80 -8.18
N HIS A 56 29.34 36.59 -8.30
CA HIS A 56 28.04 36.29 -7.70
C HIS A 56 27.32 35.07 -8.30
N SER A 57 27.83 34.47 -9.39
CA SER A 57 27.30 33.19 -9.88
C SER A 57 27.60 32.02 -8.93
N ARG A 58 28.58 32.21 -8.04
CA ARG A 58 29.03 31.22 -7.04
C ARG A 58 28.61 31.57 -5.61
N ASP A 59 27.65 32.46 -5.46
CA ASP A 59 27.10 32.81 -4.15
C ASP A 59 26.54 31.57 -3.45
N VAL A 60 26.83 31.45 -2.15
CA VAL A 60 26.22 30.44 -1.28
C VAL A 60 24.92 31.01 -0.74
N HIS A 61 23.80 30.37 -1.09
CA HIS A 61 22.49 30.75 -0.58
C HIS A 61 22.06 29.86 0.58
N LEU A 62 21.58 30.48 1.65
CA LEU A 62 21.00 29.81 2.82
C LEU A 62 19.61 30.39 3.09
N ARG A 63 18.63 29.52 3.36
CA ARG A 63 17.32 29.94 3.84
C ARG A 63 17.35 30.01 5.37
N CYS A 64 17.23 31.21 5.91
CA CYS A 64 17.15 31.45 7.35
C CYS A 64 15.78 32.01 7.74
N LYS A 65 15.30 31.64 8.93
CA LYS A 65 14.02 32.08 9.50
C LYS A 65 14.28 33.03 10.67
N ARG A 66 13.29 33.84 11.04
CA ARG A 66 13.36 34.65 12.26
C ARG A 66 13.32 33.72 13.48
N LYS A 67 13.90 34.17 14.61
CA LYS A 67 13.71 33.49 15.90
C LYS A 67 12.22 33.37 16.23
N ALA A 68 11.84 32.21 16.72
CA ALA A 68 10.53 31.90 17.28
C ALA A 68 10.66 31.59 18.77
N TRP A 69 9.55 31.54 19.49
CA TRP A 69 9.48 31.03 20.86
C TRP A 69 9.11 29.54 20.86
N ALA A 70 9.22 28.85 22.00
CA ALA A 70 9.05 27.39 22.07
C ALA A 70 7.64 26.92 21.62
N GLY A 71 6.60 27.64 22.03
CA GLY A 71 5.21 27.23 21.88
C GLY A 71 4.54 26.96 23.24
N LEU A 72 3.34 26.39 23.22
CA LEU A 72 2.57 26.03 24.42
C LEU A 72 2.56 24.52 24.61
N ARG A 73 2.77 24.06 25.85
CA ARG A 73 2.69 22.64 26.22
C ARG A 73 1.71 22.42 27.36
N PHE A 74 0.75 21.53 27.14
CA PHE A 74 -0.18 21.02 28.14
C PHE A 74 0.33 19.65 28.61
N THR A 75 0.89 19.60 29.82
CA THR A 75 1.37 18.37 30.45
C THR A 75 0.21 17.48 30.89
N ALA A 76 0.47 16.20 31.20
CA ALA A 76 -0.56 15.31 31.72
C ALA A 76 -1.12 15.81 33.07
N SER A 77 -2.29 16.45 33.04
CA SER A 77 -3.05 16.85 34.23
C SER A 77 -4.20 15.86 34.48
N ASN A 78 -4.77 15.86 35.69
CA ASN A 78 -6.01 15.13 36.00
C ASN A 78 -7.27 15.97 35.65
N ASP A 79 -7.13 17.28 35.51
CA ASP A 79 -8.25 18.19 35.30
C ASP A 79 -8.50 18.52 33.82
N LEU A 80 -9.77 18.74 33.48
CA LEU A 80 -10.17 19.18 32.15
C LEU A 80 -9.97 20.70 32.00
N SER A 81 -9.45 21.12 30.86
CA SER A 81 -9.30 22.52 30.48
C SER A 81 -10.01 22.79 29.15
N THR A 82 -10.60 23.98 29.02
CA THR A 82 -11.20 24.44 27.76
C THR A 82 -10.46 25.68 27.29
N VAL A 83 -9.91 25.62 26.07
CA VAL A 83 -9.17 26.71 25.44
C VAL A 83 -10.00 27.25 24.28
N THR A 84 -10.35 28.53 24.35
CA THR A 84 -11.11 29.18 23.27
C THR A 84 -10.43 30.47 22.81
N HIS A 85 -10.56 30.79 21.52
CA HIS A 85 -10.12 32.07 20.94
C HIS A 85 -8.62 32.38 21.12
N LEU A 86 -7.78 31.34 21.07
CA LEU A 86 -6.33 31.46 21.14
C LEU A 86 -5.75 31.74 19.74
N ASN A 87 -4.86 32.73 19.62
CA ASN A 87 -4.08 32.98 18.41
C ASN A 87 -2.58 32.84 18.72
N LEU A 88 -1.94 31.84 18.11
CA LEU A 88 -0.52 31.55 18.24
C LEU A 88 0.15 31.74 16.88
N ASP A 89 1.18 32.57 16.84
CA ASP A 89 1.95 32.81 15.63
C ASP A 89 3.45 32.72 15.92
N THR A 90 4.22 32.23 14.94
CA THR A 90 5.68 32.20 14.96
C THR A 90 6.24 31.48 16.22
N GLY A 91 5.68 30.31 16.52
CA GLY A 91 6.18 29.39 17.57
C GLY A 91 7.07 28.27 17.03
N GLY A 92 7.50 27.39 17.93
CA GLY A 92 8.13 26.11 17.60
C GLY A 92 9.66 26.04 17.61
N LEU A 93 10.34 26.94 18.32
CA LEU A 93 11.80 26.90 18.52
C LEU A 93 12.12 26.83 20.02
N LEU A 94 12.51 25.65 20.50
CA LEU A 94 12.81 25.45 21.92
C LEU A 94 14.25 25.85 22.26
N ASP A 95 15.21 25.39 21.47
CA ASP A 95 16.63 25.73 21.65
C ASP A 95 17.30 26.01 20.31
N TYR A 96 17.65 27.28 20.08
CA TYR A 96 18.31 27.71 18.85
C TYR A 96 19.78 27.32 18.78
N PHE A 97 20.44 27.04 19.92
CA PHE A 97 21.83 26.58 19.94
C PHE A 97 21.93 25.13 19.47
N ARG A 98 20.99 24.30 19.90
CA ARG A 98 20.92 22.88 19.53
C ARG A 98 20.08 22.61 18.28
N MET A 99 19.52 23.66 17.66
CA MET A 99 18.53 23.54 16.57
C MET A 99 17.39 22.59 16.93
N TYR A 100 16.93 22.68 18.18
CA TYR A 100 15.87 21.84 18.71
C TYR A 100 14.52 22.56 18.58
N PHE A 101 13.62 21.94 17.83
CA PHE A 101 12.31 22.48 17.48
C PHE A 101 11.23 21.73 18.24
N SER A 102 10.16 22.44 18.57
CA SER A 102 9.00 21.92 19.30
C SER A 102 7.71 22.35 18.60
N PRO A 103 6.57 21.70 18.86
CA PRO A 103 5.31 22.11 18.24
C PRO A 103 4.84 23.49 18.70
N GLY A 104 4.01 24.16 17.89
CA GLY A 104 3.34 25.40 18.29
C GLY A 104 2.45 25.20 19.52
N VAL A 105 1.66 24.13 19.51
CA VAL A 105 0.90 23.61 20.66
C VAL A 105 1.15 22.11 20.79
N GLN A 106 1.52 21.65 21.97
CA GLN A 106 1.65 20.23 22.31
C GLN A 106 0.74 19.88 23.48
N VAL A 107 0.00 18.78 23.34
CA VAL A 107 -0.85 18.21 24.40
C VAL A 107 -0.39 16.79 24.67
N ASP A 108 0.17 16.56 25.86
CA ASP A 108 0.74 15.28 26.24
C ASP A 108 -0.36 14.25 26.51
N TYR A 109 -1.33 14.59 27.37
CA TYR A 109 -2.52 13.76 27.62
C TYR A 109 -3.79 14.57 27.38
N ASN A 110 -4.40 14.37 26.22
CA ASN A 110 -5.52 15.14 25.77
C ASN A 110 -6.84 14.63 26.35
N LYS A 111 -7.49 15.56 27.04
CA LYS A 111 -8.87 15.54 27.51
C LYS A 111 -9.49 16.93 27.47
N HIS A 112 -8.86 17.80 26.69
CA HIS A 112 -9.14 19.22 26.66
C HIS A 112 -9.99 19.55 25.44
N LEU A 113 -10.71 20.67 25.53
CA LEU A 113 -11.54 21.17 24.44
C LEU A 113 -10.86 22.38 23.82
N PHE A 114 -10.59 22.32 22.51
CA PHE A 114 -10.01 23.42 21.76
C PHE A 114 -11.01 23.96 20.75
N GLN A 115 -11.36 25.24 20.88
CA GLN A 115 -12.32 25.89 20.00
C GLN A 115 -11.82 27.25 19.50
N ASN A 116 -11.99 27.55 18.21
CA ASN A 116 -11.58 28.83 17.62
C ASN A 116 -10.08 29.13 17.86
N VAL A 117 -9.22 28.11 17.78
CA VAL A 117 -7.77 28.26 17.96
C VAL A 117 -7.09 28.44 16.60
N ARG A 118 -6.27 29.48 16.47
CA ARG A 118 -5.40 29.70 15.31
C ARG A 118 -3.95 29.43 15.69
N VAL A 119 -3.27 28.59 14.90
CA VAL A 119 -1.84 28.33 15.00
C VAL A 119 -1.21 28.53 13.62
N SER A 120 -0.33 29.51 13.49
CA SER A 120 0.26 29.89 12.22
C SER A 120 1.77 30.07 12.24
N ASN A 121 2.38 29.80 11.10
CA ASN A 121 3.79 30.10 10.81
C ASN A 121 4.78 29.50 11.82
N CYS A 122 4.44 28.36 12.44
CA CYS A 122 5.36 27.67 13.34
C CYS A 122 6.53 27.08 12.57
N LEU A 123 7.71 27.07 13.21
CA LEU A 123 8.94 26.45 12.68
C LEU A 123 8.93 24.91 12.78
N SER A 124 7.86 24.32 13.30
CA SER A 124 7.63 22.88 13.42
C SER A 124 6.17 22.56 13.10
N HIS A 125 5.62 21.48 13.67
CA HIS A 125 4.19 21.16 13.63
C HIS A 125 3.35 22.25 14.30
N GLY A 126 2.14 22.50 13.78
CA GLY A 126 1.19 23.44 14.37
C GLY A 126 0.65 22.95 15.70
N PHE A 127 -0.07 21.82 15.68
CA PHE A 127 -0.72 21.24 16.85
C PHE A 127 -0.38 19.75 16.99
N VAL A 128 0.10 19.32 18.16
CA VAL A 128 0.51 17.93 18.42
C VAL A 128 -0.26 17.36 19.61
N VAL A 129 -0.77 16.14 19.46
CA VAL A 129 -1.34 15.34 20.56
C VAL A 129 -0.59 14.02 20.68
N LEU A 130 -0.06 13.73 21.86
CA LEU A 130 0.59 12.45 22.13
C LEU A 130 -0.46 11.38 22.46
N HIS A 131 -1.15 11.49 23.59
CA HIS A 131 -2.21 10.53 23.95
C HIS A 131 -3.56 11.21 24.10
N ASN A 132 -4.63 10.50 23.75
CA ASN A 132 -6.02 10.90 23.97
C ASN A 132 -6.66 10.01 25.05
N GLU A 133 -7.47 10.60 25.93
CA GLU A 133 -8.22 9.86 26.95
C GLU A 133 -9.41 9.12 26.34
N LEU A 134 -9.64 7.86 26.74
CA LEU A 134 -10.54 6.91 26.05
C LEU A 134 -12.04 7.26 26.09
N TYR A 135 -12.50 7.95 27.14
CA TYR A 135 -13.93 8.20 27.39
C TYR A 135 -14.28 9.68 27.44
N ARG A 136 -13.40 10.54 26.95
CA ARG A 136 -13.63 11.98 26.86
C ARG A 136 -13.90 12.39 25.42
N ASP A 137 -14.72 13.43 25.28
CA ASP A 137 -14.96 14.10 24.00
C ASP A 137 -13.73 14.95 23.64
N ASN A 138 -12.67 14.29 23.18
CA ASN A 138 -11.45 14.96 22.74
C ASN A 138 -11.73 15.61 21.39
N ARG A 139 -11.79 16.95 21.35
CA ARG A 139 -12.15 17.64 20.11
C ARG A 139 -11.41 18.94 19.84
N LEU A 140 -11.16 19.16 18.55
CA LEU A 140 -10.76 20.44 17.98
C LEU A 140 -11.89 20.94 17.09
N SER A 141 -12.35 22.17 17.32
CA SER A 141 -13.50 22.73 16.61
C SER A 141 -13.22 24.13 16.11
N ASN A 142 -13.49 24.39 14.82
CA ASN A 142 -13.31 25.71 14.20
C ASN A 142 -11.86 26.24 14.32
N CYS A 143 -10.87 25.35 14.28
CA CYS A 143 -9.46 25.72 14.41
C CYS A 143 -8.81 26.00 13.04
N GLN A 144 -7.77 26.83 13.03
CA GLN A 144 -7.01 27.18 11.83
C GLN A 144 -5.52 26.90 12.02
N LEU A 145 -4.98 25.92 11.30
CA LEU A 145 -3.59 25.47 11.41
C LEU A 145 -2.89 25.72 10.07
N THR A 146 -2.25 26.88 9.91
CA THR A 146 -1.87 27.39 8.58
C THR A 146 -0.40 27.79 8.46
N GLY A 147 0.24 27.45 7.33
CA GLY A 147 1.59 27.94 7.02
C GLY A 147 2.70 27.38 7.92
N ASN A 148 2.47 26.26 8.61
CA ASN A 148 3.46 25.65 9.49
C ASN A 148 4.51 24.87 8.67
N LEU A 149 5.75 24.85 9.16
CA LEU A 149 6.86 24.14 8.49
C LEU A 149 6.74 22.61 8.63
N GLY A 150 6.07 22.14 9.69
CA GLY A 150 5.67 20.75 9.82
C GLY A 150 4.25 20.49 9.32
N ASN A 151 3.55 19.60 10.02
CA ASN A 151 2.13 19.32 9.80
C ASN A 151 1.23 20.40 10.42
N GLY A 152 0.01 20.56 9.92
CA GLY A 152 -1.01 21.38 10.58
C GLY A 152 -1.40 20.77 11.92
N VAL A 153 -1.84 19.51 11.91
CA VAL A 153 -2.11 18.70 13.10
C VAL A 153 -1.36 17.37 12.99
N LEU A 154 -0.71 16.94 14.06
CA LEU A 154 -0.12 15.61 14.21
C LEU A 154 -0.65 14.96 15.49
N ILE A 155 -1.19 13.75 15.38
CA ILE A 155 -1.61 12.96 16.54
C ILE A 155 -0.90 11.61 16.58
N ARG A 156 -0.63 11.11 17.79
CA ARG A 156 -0.10 9.75 18.01
C ARG A 156 -1.15 8.74 18.49
N SER A 157 -2.37 9.20 18.78
CA SER A 157 -3.46 8.37 19.30
C SER A 157 -4.80 8.69 18.59
N PRO A 158 -5.60 7.71 18.15
CA PRO A 158 -6.71 7.93 17.22
C PRO A 158 -7.98 8.53 17.84
N LEU A 159 -8.10 8.64 19.16
CA LEU A 159 -9.34 8.98 19.88
C LEU A 159 -9.63 10.49 19.91
N ILE A 160 -9.80 11.12 18.74
CA ILE A 160 -10.03 12.57 18.64
C ILE A 160 -10.97 12.93 17.49
N GLY A 161 -11.79 13.95 17.71
CA GLY A 161 -12.69 14.54 16.71
C GLY A 161 -12.24 15.92 16.25
N LEU A 162 -12.10 16.13 14.94
CA LEU A 162 -11.84 17.42 14.34
C LEU A 162 -13.07 17.85 13.54
N THR A 163 -13.62 19.03 13.84
CA THR A 163 -14.81 19.55 13.18
C THR A 163 -14.60 20.97 12.69
N ALA A 164 -14.92 21.24 11.42
CA ALA A 164 -14.85 22.58 10.83
C ALA A 164 -13.45 23.24 10.93
N CYS A 165 -12.39 22.44 10.91
CA CYS A 165 -11.01 22.94 10.98
C CYS A 165 -10.45 23.23 9.57
N ASN A 166 -9.62 24.27 9.47
CA ASN A 166 -8.88 24.60 8.25
C ASN A 166 -7.38 24.34 8.45
N MET A 167 -6.80 23.49 7.62
CA MET A 167 -5.39 23.11 7.64
C MET A 167 -4.79 23.38 6.28
N SER A 168 -4.24 24.58 6.09
CA SER A 168 -3.84 25.04 4.75
C SER A 168 -2.39 25.48 4.67
N ASN A 169 -1.77 25.25 3.52
CA ASN A 169 -0.43 25.73 3.17
C ASN A 169 0.68 25.28 4.15
N ASN A 170 0.49 24.14 4.81
CA ASN A 170 1.56 23.55 5.63
C ASN A 170 2.59 22.88 4.72
N GLN A 171 3.86 22.88 5.15
CA GLN A 171 4.92 22.24 4.38
C GLN A 171 4.89 20.72 4.51
N GLY A 172 4.35 20.20 5.63
CA GLY A 172 3.98 18.79 5.81
C GLY A 172 2.52 18.51 5.41
N SER A 173 1.89 17.59 6.12
CA SER A 173 0.48 17.21 5.95
C SER A 173 -0.46 18.26 6.57
N GLY A 174 -1.67 18.39 6.03
CA GLY A 174 -2.74 19.12 6.72
C GLY A 174 -3.04 18.45 8.07
N PHE A 175 -3.35 17.15 8.01
CA PHE A 175 -3.52 16.28 9.17
C PHE A 175 -2.65 15.02 9.06
N GLU A 176 -1.99 14.65 10.15
CA GLU A 176 -1.23 13.41 10.26
C GLU A 176 -1.62 12.62 11.52
N TYR A 177 -1.93 11.33 11.34
CA TYR A 177 -1.98 10.35 12.43
C TYR A 177 -0.82 9.37 12.25
N ASN A 178 0.08 9.34 13.23
CA ASN A 178 1.24 8.47 13.22
C ASN A 178 1.49 7.94 14.65
N PRO A 179 1.02 6.72 14.97
CA PRO A 179 1.10 6.16 16.32
C PRO A 179 2.49 5.63 16.73
N GLY A 180 3.56 6.02 16.02
CA GLY A 180 4.93 5.71 16.40
C GLY A 180 5.54 6.76 17.31
N PHE A 181 6.05 6.34 18.46
CA PHE A 181 6.73 7.20 19.41
C PHE A 181 8.23 7.06 19.27
N THR A 182 8.92 8.20 19.28
CA THR A 182 10.36 8.21 19.59
C THR A 182 10.57 7.90 21.07
N GLU A 183 11.73 7.36 21.43
CA GLU A 183 12.09 7.11 22.83
C GLU A 183 12.01 8.38 23.69
N GLN A 184 12.37 9.53 23.10
CA GLN A 184 12.27 10.82 23.76
C GLN A 184 10.81 11.23 24.02
N GLU A 185 9.92 11.12 23.03
CA GLU A 185 8.49 11.44 23.22
C GLU A 185 7.85 10.54 24.29
N ALA A 186 8.16 9.23 24.28
CA ALA A 186 7.68 8.30 25.29
C ALA A 186 8.18 8.67 26.70
N TYR A 187 9.47 9.05 26.82
CA TYR A 187 10.05 9.52 28.08
C TYR A 187 9.42 10.80 28.60
N GLU A 188 9.28 11.78 27.74
CA GLU A 188 8.67 13.05 28.08
C GLU A 188 7.21 12.85 28.54
N PHE A 189 6.47 11.96 27.88
CA PHE A 189 5.10 11.64 28.27
C PHE A 189 5.02 10.99 29.67
N ARG A 190 5.75 9.88 29.91
CA ARG A 190 5.72 9.18 31.22
C ARG A 190 6.27 10.02 32.37
N SER A 191 7.21 10.93 32.06
CA SER A 191 7.76 11.88 33.03
C SER A 191 6.77 12.97 33.43
N SER A 192 5.78 13.26 32.57
CA SER A 192 4.75 14.28 32.83
C SER A 192 3.63 13.83 33.79
N PHE A 193 3.55 12.55 34.15
CA PHE A 193 2.48 12.04 35.01
C PHE A 193 2.48 12.65 36.42
N PRO A 194 1.30 13.01 36.97
CA PRO A 194 1.18 13.61 38.29
C PRO A 194 1.76 12.71 39.41
N PRO A 195 2.63 13.24 40.32
CA PRO A 195 3.25 12.44 41.36
C PRO A 195 2.27 11.78 42.35
N VAL A 196 1.14 12.44 42.64
CA VAL A 196 0.17 12.02 43.68
C VAL A 196 -0.48 10.67 43.39
N ARG A 197 -0.53 10.25 42.12
CA ARG A 197 -1.19 9.02 41.65
C ARG A 197 -0.30 8.14 40.78
N LYS A 198 1.01 8.36 40.90
CA LYS A 198 2.04 7.62 40.18
C LYS A 198 2.66 6.58 41.10
N THR A 199 2.42 5.31 40.81
CA THR A 199 3.02 4.18 41.52
C THR A 199 4.24 3.67 40.77
N MET A 200 5.37 3.57 41.48
CA MET A 200 6.62 3.03 40.97
C MET A 200 6.68 1.52 41.24
N LEU A 201 6.72 0.69 40.21
CA LEU A 201 6.70 -0.77 40.35
C LEU A 201 7.98 -1.34 40.98
N THR A 202 9.12 -0.72 40.72
CA THR A 202 10.43 -1.18 41.22
C THR A 202 10.73 -0.77 42.66
N SER A 203 9.94 0.14 43.25
CA SER A 203 10.06 0.49 44.67
C SER A 203 9.22 -0.41 45.59
N LEU A 204 8.53 -1.40 45.02
CA LEU A 204 7.67 -2.32 45.77
C LEU A 204 8.49 -3.42 46.46
N THR A 205 8.04 -3.85 47.63
CA THR A 205 8.62 -5.01 48.31
C THR A 205 8.23 -6.31 47.59
N ALA A 206 9.20 -7.15 47.25
CA ALA A 206 8.97 -8.41 46.53
C ALA A 206 8.17 -9.47 47.32
N SER A 207 7.90 -9.26 48.60
CA SER A 207 7.32 -10.25 49.52
C SER A 207 5.78 -10.26 49.58
N SER A 208 5.09 -9.17 49.23
CA SER A 208 3.62 -9.10 49.24
C SER A 208 3.07 -8.16 48.16
N PRO A 209 1.92 -8.48 47.52
CA PRO A 209 1.31 -7.61 46.53
C PRO A 209 0.79 -6.33 47.18
N GLN A 210 1.23 -5.17 46.68
CA GLN A 210 0.64 -3.90 47.08
C GLN A 210 -0.78 -3.80 46.51
N VAL A 211 -1.75 -3.38 47.32
CA VAL A 211 -3.14 -3.19 46.89
C VAL A 211 -3.39 -1.69 46.67
N ILE A 212 -3.91 -1.34 45.50
CA ILE A 212 -4.25 0.04 45.12
C ILE A 212 -5.72 0.09 44.76
N GLY A 213 -6.48 0.97 45.43
CA GLY A 213 -7.89 1.22 45.12
C GLY A 213 -8.03 2.37 44.14
N ILE A 214 -8.60 2.11 42.97
CA ILE A 214 -8.90 3.09 41.92
C ILE A 214 -10.34 3.57 42.12
N GLN A 215 -10.55 4.82 42.54
CA GLN A 215 -11.92 5.33 42.68
C GLN A 215 -12.56 5.56 41.30
N SER A 216 -13.89 5.73 41.30
CA SER A 216 -14.63 6.07 40.08
C SER A 216 -14.10 7.36 39.47
N SER A 217 -13.86 7.37 38.16
CA SER A 217 -13.31 8.52 37.41
C SER A 217 -11.89 8.93 37.77
N ASP A 218 -11.22 8.19 38.67
CA ASP A 218 -9.80 8.39 38.95
C ASP A 218 -8.95 7.75 37.85
N THR A 219 -7.83 8.41 37.54
CA THR A 219 -6.77 7.88 36.70
C THR A 219 -5.52 7.73 37.54
N ASP A 220 -5.02 6.50 37.62
CA ASP A 220 -3.75 6.15 38.26
C ASP A 220 -2.73 5.70 37.22
N TYR A 221 -1.45 5.89 37.54
CA TYR A 221 -0.35 5.64 36.64
C TYR A 221 0.60 4.64 37.28
N LEU A 222 0.91 3.55 36.59
CA LEU A 222 1.93 2.59 37.01
C LEU A 222 3.12 2.74 36.08
N VAL A 223 4.30 2.96 36.64
CA VAL A 223 5.54 3.09 35.86
C VAL A 223 6.69 2.31 36.47
N THR A 224 7.72 2.03 35.68
CA THR A 224 9.03 1.61 36.19
C THR A 224 9.94 2.82 36.42
N ASN A 225 11.10 2.58 37.05
CA ASN A 225 12.18 3.55 37.22
C ASN A 225 13.49 2.88 36.76
N PRO A 226 14.47 3.64 36.24
CA PRO A 226 15.73 3.07 35.80
C PRO A 226 16.52 2.51 37.00
N SER A 227 17.15 1.37 36.81
CA SER A 227 18.12 0.81 37.78
C SER A 227 19.42 0.49 37.07
N ALA A 228 20.50 1.17 37.48
CA ALA A 228 21.85 0.90 36.98
C ALA A 228 22.43 -0.43 37.50
N SER A 229 21.89 -0.97 38.60
CA SER A 229 22.28 -2.27 39.15
C SER A 229 21.32 -3.36 38.68
N ALA A 230 21.86 -4.54 38.38
CA ALA A 230 21.03 -5.70 38.02
C ALA A 230 20.09 -6.06 39.17
N VAL A 231 18.79 -6.07 38.89
CA VAL A 231 17.73 -6.41 39.85
C VAL A 231 17.18 -7.78 39.48
N SER A 232 16.94 -8.62 40.50
CA SER A 232 16.26 -9.91 40.32
C SER A 232 15.08 -9.98 41.29
N GLY A 233 13.86 -9.91 40.76
CA GLY A 233 12.66 -9.83 41.59
C GLY A 233 11.37 -10.07 40.84
N VAL A 234 10.32 -10.40 41.59
CA VAL A 234 8.93 -10.44 41.11
C VAL A 234 8.15 -9.40 41.91
N TYR A 235 7.63 -8.40 41.23
CA TYR A 235 6.86 -7.32 41.81
C TYR A 235 5.39 -7.50 41.43
N ARG A 236 4.50 -7.45 42.41
CA ARG A 236 3.05 -7.63 42.18
C ARG A 236 2.28 -6.43 42.73
N VAL A 237 1.36 -5.93 41.93
CA VAL A 237 0.37 -4.92 42.33
C VAL A 237 -1.02 -5.45 42.04
N GLN A 238 -1.88 -5.47 43.05
CA GLN A 238 -3.30 -5.68 42.87
C GLN A 238 -4.00 -4.33 42.75
N LEU A 239 -4.69 -4.13 41.64
CA LEU A 239 -5.53 -2.98 41.37
C LEU A 239 -6.97 -3.39 41.66
N ASN A 240 -7.68 -2.59 42.47
CA ASN A 240 -9.08 -2.82 42.79
C ASN A 240 -9.90 -1.61 42.32
N ALA A 241 -10.98 -1.86 41.59
CA ALA A 241 -11.99 -0.85 41.34
C ALA A 241 -12.67 -0.44 42.66
N GLY A 242 -13.11 0.81 42.76
CA GLY A 242 -13.73 1.35 43.96
C GLY A 242 -15.05 0.67 44.34
N GLN A 243 -15.72 0.05 43.39
CA GLN A 243 -16.99 -0.67 43.57
C GLN A 243 -17.01 -2.00 42.80
N SER A 244 -17.81 -2.97 43.25
CA SER A 244 -17.94 -4.30 42.60
C SER A 244 -18.48 -4.23 41.17
N GLU A 245 -19.31 -3.24 40.88
CA GLU A 245 -19.94 -3.02 39.56
C GLU A 245 -19.01 -2.34 38.56
N GLN A 246 -17.89 -1.79 39.04
CA GLN A 246 -16.92 -1.11 38.20
C GLN A 246 -15.93 -2.10 37.62
N ARG A 247 -15.41 -1.76 36.44
CA ARG A 247 -14.33 -2.49 35.78
C ARG A 247 -13.12 -1.58 35.61
N LEU A 248 -11.95 -2.19 35.63
CA LEU A 248 -10.68 -1.53 35.40
C LEU A 248 -10.37 -1.52 33.91
N ILE A 249 -9.88 -0.39 33.45
CA ILE A 249 -9.52 -0.17 32.06
C ILE A 249 -8.03 0.14 32.04
N LEU A 250 -7.29 -0.74 31.38
CA LEU A 250 -5.84 -0.73 31.37
C LEU A 250 -5.40 -0.24 30.00
N THR A 251 -4.55 0.79 29.96
CA THR A 251 -3.94 1.27 28.72
C THR A 251 -2.44 1.26 28.87
N VAL A 252 -1.77 0.46 28.05
CA VAL A 252 -0.30 0.48 27.93
C VAL A 252 0.07 1.64 27.00
N VAL A 253 0.92 2.55 27.48
CA VAL A 253 1.30 3.77 26.77
C VAL A 253 2.79 3.88 26.50
N ASP A 254 3.61 3.16 27.26
CA ASP A 254 5.02 2.93 26.97
C ASP A 254 5.34 1.47 27.31
N PHE A 255 5.94 0.77 26.37
CA PHE A 255 6.34 -0.61 26.52
C PHE A 255 7.48 -0.95 25.57
N ASN A 256 8.69 -1.07 26.11
CA ASN A 256 9.80 -1.72 25.41
C ASN A 256 10.82 -2.35 26.39
N PRO A 257 10.39 -3.22 27.31
CA PRO A 257 11.30 -4.01 28.12
C PRO A 257 12.09 -4.98 27.25
N ASP A 258 13.36 -5.18 27.56
CA ASP A 258 14.13 -6.24 26.93
C ASP A 258 13.54 -7.59 27.41
N PRO A 259 12.94 -8.41 26.51
CA PRO A 259 12.28 -9.65 26.91
C PRO A 259 13.26 -10.67 27.52
N ALA A 260 14.57 -10.50 27.37
CA ALA A 260 15.59 -11.30 28.04
C ALA A 260 15.66 -11.03 29.55
N TRP A 261 15.32 -9.81 29.98
CA TRP A 261 15.48 -9.37 31.37
C TRP A 261 14.16 -9.04 32.06
N GLU A 262 13.15 -8.61 31.32
CA GLU A 262 11.93 -8.03 31.88
C GLU A 262 10.69 -8.68 31.26
N ARG A 263 9.72 -9.04 32.10
CA ARG A 263 8.44 -9.60 31.64
C ARG A 263 7.28 -9.02 32.43
N VAL A 264 6.26 -8.57 31.73
CA VAL A 264 5.01 -8.09 32.33
C VAL A 264 3.89 -9.08 32.03
N THR A 265 3.17 -9.48 33.07
CA THR A 265 1.97 -10.30 32.95
C THR A 265 0.86 -9.67 33.77
N ILE A 266 -0.26 -9.38 33.14
CA ILE A 266 -1.44 -8.83 33.81
C ILE A 266 -2.45 -9.97 33.95
N TYR A 267 -2.70 -10.40 35.18
CA TYR A 267 -3.73 -11.38 35.49
C TYR A 267 -5.06 -10.68 35.75
N ASP A 268 -6.10 -11.07 35.03
CA ASP A 268 -7.47 -10.54 35.17
C ASP A 268 -8.20 -11.19 36.35
N VAL A 269 -7.53 -11.22 37.50
CA VAL A 269 -8.01 -11.74 38.78
C VAL A 269 -7.28 -11.03 39.94
N ALA A 270 -7.85 -11.11 41.14
CA ALA A 270 -7.18 -10.69 42.37
C ALA A 270 -5.93 -11.54 42.67
N ALA A 271 -4.96 -10.98 43.41
CA ALA A 271 -3.64 -11.59 43.59
C ALA A 271 -3.71 -12.94 44.33
N ALA A 272 -4.68 -13.11 45.24
CA ALA A 272 -4.92 -14.35 45.96
C ALA A 272 -5.46 -15.49 45.06
N SER A 273 -6.03 -15.15 43.91
CA SER A 273 -6.64 -16.11 42.96
C SER A 273 -5.73 -16.43 41.77
N VAL A 274 -4.55 -15.81 41.69
CA VAL A 274 -3.59 -16.02 40.60
C VAL A 274 -3.08 -17.46 40.62
N ASN A 275 -3.28 -18.18 39.51
CA ASN A 275 -2.77 -19.51 39.25
C ASN A 275 -2.33 -19.63 37.77
N GLU A 276 -1.81 -20.80 37.38
CA GLU A 276 -1.28 -21.00 36.02
C GLU A 276 -2.33 -20.80 34.91
N ASN A 277 -3.59 -21.12 35.20
CA ASN A 277 -4.71 -21.07 34.26
C ASN A 277 -5.51 -19.76 34.34
N SER A 278 -5.13 -18.84 35.22
CA SER A 278 -5.81 -17.55 35.34
C SER A 278 -5.81 -16.80 33.99
N PRO A 279 -6.95 -16.20 33.61
CA PRO A 279 -7.02 -15.19 32.56
C PRO A 279 -5.88 -14.18 32.66
N LYS A 280 -5.13 -13.98 31.57
CA LYS A 280 -3.97 -13.07 31.57
C LYS A 280 -3.70 -12.48 30.20
N TRP A 281 -3.13 -11.28 30.21
CA TRP A 281 -2.49 -10.64 29.07
C TRP A 281 -0.98 -10.64 29.27
N ARG A 282 -0.25 -10.98 28.21
CA ARG A 282 1.22 -10.94 28.18
C ARG A 282 1.66 -9.77 27.31
N ILE A 283 2.64 -9.02 27.79
CA ILE A 283 3.17 -7.87 27.07
C ILE A 283 4.61 -8.24 26.66
N PRO A 284 5.01 -8.10 25.38
CA PRO A 284 4.32 -7.40 24.28
C PRO A 284 3.24 -8.16 23.51
N GLU A 285 3.10 -9.47 23.68
CA GLU A 285 2.37 -10.33 22.73
C GLU A 285 0.90 -9.95 22.54
N ASP A 286 0.26 -9.46 23.60
CA ASP A 286 -1.14 -9.03 23.62
C ASP A 286 -1.32 -7.49 23.56
N LEU A 287 -0.27 -6.71 23.22
CA LEU A 287 -0.34 -5.23 23.21
C LEU A 287 -1.51 -4.66 22.40
N VAL A 288 -1.81 -5.27 21.26
CA VAL A 288 -2.89 -4.81 20.38
C VAL A 288 -4.28 -4.96 21.02
N LEU A 289 -4.44 -5.80 22.04
CA LEU A 289 -5.68 -5.94 22.80
C LEU A 289 -5.92 -4.78 23.77
N PHE A 290 -4.91 -3.92 23.98
CA PHE A 290 -5.06 -2.74 24.83
C PHE A 290 -5.63 -1.54 24.05
N PRO A 291 -6.54 -0.76 24.64
CA PRO A 291 -6.97 -0.81 26.04
C PRO A 291 -7.84 -2.03 26.37
N ALA A 292 -7.52 -2.68 27.49
CA ALA A 292 -8.18 -3.90 27.93
C ALA A 292 -9.11 -3.58 29.11
N VAL A 293 -10.29 -4.20 29.12
CA VAL A 293 -11.27 -4.10 30.21
C VAL A 293 -11.23 -5.37 31.05
N SER A 294 -11.14 -5.21 32.37
CA SER A 294 -11.15 -6.34 33.30
C SER A 294 -12.49 -7.05 33.33
N SER A 295 -12.50 -8.37 33.54
CA SER A 295 -13.74 -9.13 33.71
C SER A 295 -14.37 -8.92 35.09
N GLY A 296 -13.53 -8.70 36.11
CA GLY A 296 -13.93 -8.43 37.49
C GLY A 296 -13.47 -7.06 38.00
N ALA A 297 -13.71 -6.82 39.29
CA ALA A 297 -13.32 -5.57 39.97
C ALA A 297 -11.83 -5.53 40.40
N ALA A 298 -11.06 -6.60 40.18
CA ALA A 298 -9.67 -6.68 40.59
C ALA A 298 -8.77 -7.28 39.51
N VAL A 299 -7.60 -6.68 39.31
CA VAL A 299 -6.56 -7.11 38.37
C VAL A 299 -5.22 -7.16 39.09
N THR A 300 -4.37 -8.12 38.76
CA THR A 300 -3.01 -8.21 39.31
C THR A 300 -1.97 -8.01 38.23
N VAL A 301 -1.17 -6.95 38.36
CA VAL A 301 -0.01 -6.70 37.50
C VAL A 301 1.22 -7.35 38.12
N GLU A 302 1.82 -8.31 37.42
CA GLU A 302 3.10 -8.93 37.77
C GLU A 302 4.20 -8.43 36.84
N TYR A 303 5.22 -7.83 37.42
CA TYR A 303 6.42 -7.38 36.72
C TYR A 303 7.62 -8.17 37.24
N ARG A 304 8.24 -8.94 36.36
CA ARG A 304 9.36 -9.83 36.67
C ARG A 304 10.62 -9.29 36.01
N VAL A 305 11.68 -9.12 36.80
CA VAL A 305 12.97 -8.60 36.32
C VAL A 305 14.08 -9.57 36.70
N LYS A 306 15.03 -9.78 35.79
CA LYS A 306 16.25 -10.56 35.97
C LYS A 306 17.38 -9.91 35.16
N GLY A 307 17.83 -8.73 35.60
CA GLY A 307 18.81 -7.93 34.87
C GLY A 307 18.67 -6.43 35.13
N PRO A 308 19.25 -5.57 34.27
CA PRO A 308 19.00 -4.13 34.32
C PRO A 308 17.52 -3.83 34.00
N VAL A 309 16.99 -2.76 34.60
CA VAL A 309 15.62 -2.28 34.36
C VAL A 309 15.66 -1.22 33.26
N THR A 310 14.83 -1.37 32.23
CA THR A 310 14.86 -0.48 31.05
C THR A 310 14.18 0.87 31.28
N ASP A 311 13.32 1.01 32.31
CA ASP A 311 12.44 2.19 32.52
C ASP A 311 11.38 2.40 31.41
N LYS A 312 11.06 1.36 30.63
CA LYS A 312 10.18 1.46 29.47
C LYS A 312 8.83 0.79 29.70
N LEU A 313 8.26 0.95 30.90
CA LEU A 313 6.92 0.47 31.21
C LEU A 313 6.08 1.59 31.81
N ALA A 314 5.00 1.94 31.13
CA ALA A 314 3.99 2.88 31.63
C ALA A 314 2.57 2.37 31.31
N LEU A 315 1.74 2.26 32.35
CA LEU A 315 0.33 1.91 32.26
C LEU A 315 -0.52 3.02 32.85
N ILE A 316 -1.60 3.35 32.16
CA ILE A 316 -2.69 4.17 32.67
C ILE A 316 -3.83 3.23 33.09
N VAL A 317 -4.33 3.41 34.30
CA VAL A 317 -5.41 2.61 34.89
C VAL A 317 -6.56 3.54 35.23
N GLN A 318 -7.74 3.23 34.68
CA GLN A 318 -8.98 3.95 34.96
C GLN A 318 -10.03 2.99 35.50
N SER A 319 -10.96 3.49 36.31
CA SER A 319 -12.14 2.75 36.74
C SER A 319 -13.40 3.34 36.11
N SER A 320 -14.17 2.50 35.41
CA SER A 320 -15.44 2.90 34.80
C SER A 320 -16.59 2.02 35.30
N ASP A 321 -17.76 2.65 35.43
CA ASP A 321 -19.02 1.95 35.65
C ASP A 321 -19.50 1.36 34.32
N MET A 322 -19.70 0.05 34.29
CA MET A 322 -20.10 -0.70 33.09
C MET A 322 -21.49 -1.34 33.23
N ARG A 323 -22.29 -0.89 34.22
CA ARG A 323 -23.67 -1.36 34.41
C ARG A 323 -24.48 -1.20 33.13
N GLY A 324 -25.04 -2.31 32.64
CA GLY A 324 -25.83 -2.37 31.40
C GLY A 324 -25.19 -3.18 30.27
N MET A 325 -23.92 -3.60 30.40
CA MET A 325 -23.33 -4.61 29.52
C MET A 325 -23.41 -6.01 30.14
N PRO A 326 -23.74 -7.07 29.37
CA PRO A 326 -23.75 -8.44 29.90
C PRO A 326 -22.38 -8.86 30.41
N GLU A 327 -22.31 -9.50 31.58
CA GLU A 327 -21.02 -9.81 32.21
C GLU A 327 -20.12 -10.74 31.37
N ALA A 328 -20.73 -11.62 30.58
CA ALA A 328 -20.03 -12.50 29.64
C ALA A 328 -19.23 -11.73 28.56
N ASN A 329 -19.57 -10.45 28.32
CA ASN A 329 -19.00 -9.66 27.23
C ASN A 329 -17.89 -8.70 27.69
N TYR A 330 -17.59 -8.57 28.99
CA TYR A 330 -16.60 -7.58 29.46
C TYR A 330 -15.20 -7.83 28.88
N ARG A 331 -14.78 -9.09 28.76
CA ARG A 331 -13.44 -9.44 28.27
C ARG A 331 -13.30 -9.33 26.74
N ASP A 332 -14.40 -9.49 26.03
CA ASP A 332 -14.46 -9.34 24.57
C ASP A 332 -14.84 -7.90 24.16
N TYR A 333 -15.07 -7.03 25.14
CA TYR A 333 -15.33 -5.62 24.91
C TYR A 333 -14.01 -4.86 24.72
N TYR A 334 -13.86 -4.31 23.53
CA TYR A 334 -12.78 -3.40 23.19
C TYR A 334 -13.33 -1.98 23.13
N PRO A 335 -12.77 -1.03 23.90
CA PRO A 335 -13.17 0.37 23.80
C PRO A 335 -13.07 0.87 22.36
N PRO A 336 -14.07 1.63 21.87
CA PRO A 336 -14.09 2.09 20.49
C PRO A 336 -12.91 3.04 20.24
N THR A 337 -12.04 2.72 19.30
CA THR A 337 -10.94 3.61 18.90
C THR A 337 -11.27 4.31 17.58
N LYS A 338 -11.85 5.50 17.70
CA LYS A 338 -12.40 6.26 16.57
C LYS A 338 -11.68 7.59 16.37
N LEU A 339 -11.16 7.79 15.17
CA LEU A 339 -10.70 9.08 14.64
C LEU A 339 -11.81 9.68 13.79
N LEU A 340 -12.28 10.89 14.12
CA LEU A 340 -13.33 11.58 13.36
C LEU A 340 -12.79 12.87 12.74
N LEU A 341 -12.93 12.99 11.43
CA LEU A 341 -12.67 14.21 10.67
C LEU A 341 -13.98 14.64 9.98
N SER A 342 -14.54 15.77 10.37
CA SER A 342 -15.84 16.24 9.88
C SER A 342 -15.77 17.69 9.37
N ASN A 343 -16.26 17.92 8.16
CA ASN A 343 -16.37 19.26 7.55
C ASN A 343 -15.06 20.07 7.58
N CYS A 344 -13.90 19.41 7.49
CA CYS A 344 -12.59 20.07 7.54
C CYS A 344 -12.05 20.34 6.12
N GLN A 345 -11.16 21.34 6.03
CA GLN A 345 -10.48 21.74 4.78
C GLN A 345 -8.97 21.50 4.89
N MET A 346 -8.40 20.84 3.88
CA MET A 346 -6.97 20.52 3.80
C MET A 346 -6.45 20.90 2.42
N ILE A 347 -5.95 22.14 2.32
CA ILE A 347 -5.71 22.79 1.03
C ILE A 347 -4.25 23.25 0.90
N GLY A 348 -3.60 22.92 -0.23
CA GLY A 348 -2.26 23.45 -0.55
C GLY A 348 -1.12 22.91 0.33
N ASN A 349 -1.33 21.79 1.03
CA ASN A 349 -0.30 21.16 1.86
C ASN A 349 0.61 20.25 1.00
N ALA A 350 1.65 19.65 1.59
CA ALA A 350 2.37 18.58 0.88
C ALA A 350 1.47 17.37 0.70
N LYS A 351 0.77 16.98 1.76
CA LYS A 351 -0.27 15.94 1.76
C LYS A 351 -1.52 16.49 2.43
N GLY A 352 -2.72 16.15 1.96
CA GLY A 352 -3.94 16.53 2.67
C GLY A 352 -4.00 15.83 4.02
N ILE A 353 -4.04 14.50 3.98
CA ILE A 353 -4.11 13.58 5.11
C ILE A 353 -3.01 12.52 4.96
N SER A 354 -2.33 12.20 6.06
CA SER A 354 -1.42 11.06 6.16
C SER A 354 -1.76 10.22 7.38
N ILE A 355 -2.05 8.93 7.21
CA ILE A 355 -2.38 8.04 8.33
C ILE A 355 -1.54 6.76 8.26
N THR A 356 -0.60 6.65 9.20
CA THR A 356 0.35 5.54 9.27
C THR A 356 -0.16 4.43 10.17
N HIS A 357 -0.03 3.19 9.69
CA HIS A 357 -0.36 1.98 10.45
C HIS A 357 0.86 1.07 10.55
N TYR A 358 1.07 0.47 11.71
CA TYR A 358 2.19 -0.45 11.92
C TYR A 358 1.71 -1.90 11.91
N ASN A 359 2.53 -2.80 11.38
CA ASN A 359 2.28 -4.24 11.41
C ASN A 359 2.73 -4.90 12.72
N ASP A 360 3.66 -4.26 13.46
CA ASP A 360 4.23 -4.75 14.71
C ASP A 360 4.23 -3.67 15.79
N GLY A 361 4.26 -4.10 17.06
CA GLY A 361 4.16 -3.19 18.21
C GLY A 361 5.47 -2.54 18.65
N THR A 362 6.62 -3.06 18.19
CA THR A 362 7.95 -2.58 18.58
C THR A 362 8.91 -2.53 17.40
N ASP A 363 9.93 -1.68 17.53
CA ASP A 363 11.12 -1.69 16.67
C ASP A 363 12.34 -2.06 17.50
N ASP A 364 12.77 -3.31 17.39
CA ASP A 364 13.89 -3.83 18.17
C ASP A 364 15.22 -3.12 17.83
N GLN A 365 15.35 -2.51 16.64
CA GLN A 365 16.57 -1.79 16.23
C GLN A 365 16.59 -0.34 16.70
N LEU A 366 15.44 0.34 16.65
CA LEU A 366 15.35 1.77 16.96
C LEU A 366 14.79 2.07 18.36
N SER A 367 14.48 1.05 19.16
CA SER A 367 13.86 1.19 20.49
C SER A 367 12.55 2.00 20.47
N ARG A 368 11.81 1.97 19.35
CA ARG A 368 10.55 2.71 19.18
C ARG A 368 9.35 1.88 19.61
N VAL A 369 8.33 2.56 20.12
CA VAL A 369 7.05 1.97 20.49
C VAL A 369 6.01 2.34 19.45
N TYR A 370 5.33 1.34 18.88
CA TYR A 370 4.27 1.52 17.90
C TYR A 370 2.94 1.12 18.52
N ILE A 371 2.06 2.11 18.74
CA ILE A 371 0.75 1.84 19.30
C ILE A 371 -0.14 1.26 18.20
N ARG A 372 -0.66 0.06 18.43
CA ARG A 372 -1.65 -0.61 17.58
C ARG A 372 -2.90 -0.89 18.39
N ARG A 373 -4.08 -0.77 17.80
CA ARG A 373 -5.34 -1.18 18.45
C ARG A 373 -5.99 -2.34 17.70
N ARG A 374 -6.70 -3.22 18.42
CA ARG A 374 -7.42 -4.37 17.81
C ARG A 374 -8.45 -3.92 16.79
N PHE A 375 -9.11 -2.80 17.04
CA PHE A 375 -10.10 -2.19 16.14
C PHE A 375 -9.85 -0.68 16.05
N GLU A 376 -9.52 -0.18 14.87
CA GLU A 376 -9.38 1.25 14.57
C GLU A 376 -10.39 1.66 13.50
N THR A 377 -11.22 2.66 13.80
CA THR A 377 -12.16 3.24 12.85
C THR A 377 -11.76 4.68 12.53
N ILE A 378 -11.49 4.96 11.26
CA ILE A 378 -11.19 6.28 10.74
C ILE A 378 -12.40 6.75 9.95
N GLU A 379 -13.10 7.77 10.45
CA GLU A 379 -14.31 8.33 9.84
C GLU A 379 -14.04 9.73 9.29
N MET A 380 -14.28 9.88 8.00
CA MET A 380 -14.08 11.11 7.24
C MET A 380 -15.38 11.51 6.56
N THR A 381 -15.92 12.66 6.93
CA THR A 381 -17.22 13.12 6.43
C THR A 381 -17.16 14.57 6.00
N GLY A 382 -17.62 14.89 4.79
CA GLY A 382 -17.72 16.29 4.35
C GLY A 382 -16.37 16.99 4.16
N LEU A 383 -15.28 16.25 3.92
CA LEU A 383 -13.94 16.83 3.82
C LEU A 383 -13.69 17.47 2.45
N THR A 384 -12.99 18.61 2.44
CA THR A 384 -12.44 19.20 1.21
C THR A 384 -10.92 19.06 1.22
N ILE A 385 -10.40 18.17 0.37
CA ILE A 385 -8.98 17.86 0.26
C ILE A 385 -8.52 18.29 -1.13
N ALA A 386 -7.90 19.46 -1.21
CA ALA A 386 -7.67 20.13 -2.49
C ALA A 386 -6.25 20.64 -2.69
N ASP A 387 -5.77 20.60 -3.93
CA ASP A 387 -4.54 21.24 -4.39
C ASP A 387 -3.29 20.85 -3.56
N ASN A 388 -3.28 19.64 -2.98
CA ASN A 388 -2.13 19.16 -2.22
C ASN A 388 -1.06 18.62 -3.18
N ARG A 389 0.21 18.96 -2.90
CA ARG A 389 1.34 18.76 -3.83
C ARG A 389 1.59 17.29 -4.17
N GLN A 390 1.40 16.38 -3.21
CA GLN A 390 1.70 14.96 -3.35
C GLN A 390 0.44 14.10 -3.36
N TYR A 391 -0.26 14.02 -2.22
CA TYR A 391 -1.40 13.11 -2.00
C TYR A 391 -2.57 13.85 -1.35
N GLY A 392 -3.79 13.46 -1.69
CA GLY A 392 -4.98 13.84 -0.93
C GLY A 392 -5.03 13.05 0.38
N LEU A 393 -5.13 11.73 0.30
CA LEU A 393 -5.03 10.78 1.41
C LEU A 393 -3.89 9.79 1.15
N HIS A 394 -2.93 9.73 2.07
CA HIS A 394 -1.84 8.76 2.07
C HIS A 394 -1.97 7.81 3.26
N VAL A 395 -2.00 6.50 3.00
CA VAL A 395 -2.13 5.45 4.03
C VAL A 395 -0.95 4.49 3.95
N PRO A 396 0.19 4.80 4.58
CA PRO A 396 1.31 3.87 4.67
C PRO A 396 1.08 2.80 5.75
N SER A 397 1.32 1.53 5.40
CA SER A 397 1.52 0.44 6.33
C SER A 397 3.01 0.14 6.46
N VAL A 398 3.51 0.17 7.68
CA VAL A 398 4.94 0.07 7.99
C VAL A 398 5.22 -1.21 8.77
N SER A 399 6.27 -1.92 8.36
CA SER A 399 6.91 -2.97 9.15
C SER A 399 8.29 -2.49 9.63
N PRO A 400 8.83 -3.07 10.71
CA PRO A 400 10.16 -2.71 11.22
C PRO A 400 11.29 -2.96 10.20
N TYR A 401 11.11 -3.84 9.22
CA TYR A 401 12.09 -4.16 8.16
C TYR A 401 12.15 -3.13 7.01
N GLN A 402 11.88 -1.86 7.30
CA GLN A 402 11.70 -0.81 6.28
C GLN A 402 12.97 -0.50 5.47
N ASN A 403 14.15 -0.90 5.97
CA ASN A 403 15.40 -0.78 5.25
C ASN A 403 15.72 -2.13 4.58
N ASP A 404 15.61 -2.16 3.24
CA ASP A 404 15.84 -3.31 2.34
C ASP A 404 17.21 -4.02 2.47
N LEU A 405 18.04 -3.66 3.45
CA LEU A 405 19.32 -4.31 3.74
C LEU A 405 19.18 -5.65 4.46
N PHE A 406 18.02 -5.92 5.09
CA PHE A 406 17.76 -7.17 5.81
C PHE A 406 16.35 -7.68 5.51
N ALA A 407 16.25 -8.63 4.58
CA ALA A 407 15.05 -9.45 4.47
C ALA A 407 14.96 -10.34 5.73
N PRO A 408 13.79 -10.39 6.41
CA PRO A 408 13.66 -11.16 7.63
C PRO A 408 13.80 -12.66 7.35
N SER A 409 14.43 -13.41 8.26
CA SER A 409 14.56 -14.86 8.11
C SER A 409 13.20 -15.55 8.25
N TYR A 410 13.02 -16.72 7.61
CA TYR A 410 11.76 -17.49 7.74
C TYR A 410 11.36 -17.74 9.21
N ALA A 411 12.33 -17.90 10.12
CA ALA A 411 12.07 -18.05 11.55
C ALA A 411 11.53 -16.76 12.18
N GLU A 412 12.15 -15.61 11.95
CA GLU A 412 11.70 -14.30 12.46
C GLU A 412 10.32 -13.92 11.90
N VAL A 413 10.08 -14.27 10.64
CA VAL A 413 8.81 -14.06 9.95
C VAL A 413 7.69 -14.96 10.48
N VAL A 414 8.02 -16.23 10.78
CA VAL A 414 7.05 -17.17 11.36
C VAL A 414 6.83 -16.87 12.84
N GLU A 415 7.85 -16.43 13.58
CA GLU A 415 7.79 -16.14 15.02
C GLU A 415 7.15 -14.79 15.35
N GLY A 416 7.33 -13.76 14.51
CA GLY A 416 6.88 -12.37 14.73
C GLY A 416 5.45 -12.02 14.31
N SER A 417 4.46 -12.91 14.47
CA SER A 417 3.07 -12.52 14.14
C SER A 417 2.37 -11.89 15.35
N SER A 418 2.44 -10.58 15.49
CA SER A 418 1.50 -9.86 16.36
C SER A 418 0.06 -10.26 16.02
N ARG A 419 -0.88 -10.22 16.98
CA ARG A 419 -2.30 -10.49 16.69
C ARG A 419 -2.86 -9.51 15.64
N ILE A 420 -3.94 -9.93 14.96
CA ILE A 420 -4.56 -9.14 13.90
C ILE A 420 -5.15 -7.84 14.47
N ALA A 421 -5.00 -6.73 13.78
CA ALA A 421 -5.75 -5.49 13.99
C ALA A 421 -6.69 -5.25 12.80
N ARG A 422 -7.90 -4.79 13.06
CA ARG A 422 -8.89 -4.46 12.03
C ARG A 422 -8.94 -2.95 11.85
N ILE A 423 -8.62 -2.49 10.66
CA ILE A 423 -8.53 -1.07 10.32
C ILE A 423 -9.66 -0.76 9.35
N GLU A 424 -10.59 0.07 9.79
CA GLU A 424 -11.78 0.47 9.05
C GLU A 424 -11.71 1.94 8.65
N TYR A 425 -11.80 2.20 7.34
CA TYR A 425 -11.95 3.54 6.78
C TYR A 425 -13.39 3.74 6.31
N ARG A 426 -14.04 4.78 6.81
CA ARG A 426 -15.36 5.25 6.35
C ARG A 426 -15.23 6.65 5.80
N ILE A 427 -15.24 6.78 4.48
CA ILE A 427 -15.05 8.06 3.77
C ILE A 427 -16.36 8.38 3.05
N THR A 428 -17.05 9.43 3.51
CA THR A 428 -18.39 9.77 3.02
C THR A 428 -18.48 11.25 2.64
N ASN A 429 -19.12 11.55 1.51
CA ASN A 429 -19.36 12.93 1.08
C ASN A 429 -18.09 13.81 1.05
N CYS A 430 -16.96 13.27 0.60
CA CYS A 430 -15.66 13.96 0.58
C CYS A 430 -15.25 14.35 -0.85
N GLN A 431 -14.49 15.43 -0.97
CA GLN A 431 -13.95 15.93 -2.25
C GLN A 431 -12.42 15.84 -2.26
N PHE A 432 -11.90 15.14 -3.26
CA PHE A 432 -10.47 15.02 -3.54
C PHE A 432 -10.18 15.66 -4.91
N THR A 433 -9.83 16.94 -4.91
CA THR A 433 -9.74 17.74 -6.13
C THR A 433 -8.35 18.34 -6.35
N GLY A 434 -7.78 18.20 -7.55
CA GLY A 434 -6.53 18.90 -7.89
C GLY A 434 -5.28 18.40 -7.15
N ASN A 435 -5.32 17.24 -6.51
CA ASN A 435 -4.18 16.70 -5.78
C ASN A 435 -3.19 16.01 -6.72
N GLY A 436 -1.93 15.84 -6.27
CA GLY A 436 -0.94 15.04 -6.99
C GLY A 436 -1.44 13.60 -7.27
N GLN A 437 -2.05 12.96 -6.28
CA GLN A 437 -2.81 11.70 -6.37
C GLN A 437 -3.91 11.73 -5.30
N ALA A 438 -5.11 11.25 -5.58
CA ALA A 438 -6.24 11.40 -4.67
C ALA A 438 -6.10 10.54 -3.39
N VAL A 439 -6.11 9.21 -3.52
CA VAL A 439 -5.91 8.23 -2.44
C VAL A 439 -4.79 7.27 -2.85
N PHE A 440 -3.84 7.07 -1.94
CA PHE A 440 -2.78 6.10 -2.10
C PHE A 440 -2.59 5.30 -0.81
N SER A 441 -2.88 4.01 -0.88
CA SER A 441 -2.75 3.09 0.25
C SER A 441 -1.65 2.08 -0.03
N GLN A 442 -0.56 2.17 0.72
CA GLN A 442 0.59 1.31 0.57
C GLN A 442 0.62 0.31 1.72
N HIS A 443 0.21 -0.93 1.46
CA HIS A 443 0.40 -2.00 2.43
C HIS A 443 1.63 -2.80 2.02
N ASN A 444 2.82 -2.30 2.38
CA ASN A 444 4.14 -2.85 2.00
C ASN A 444 4.13 -4.38 1.92
N HIS A 445 4.81 -4.94 0.92
CA HIS A 445 4.96 -6.37 0.61
C HIS A 445 5.68 -7.16 1.70
N VAL A 446 5.15 -7.14 2.92
CA VAL A 446 5.50 -8.12 3.92
C VAL A 446 4.75 -9.36 3.51
N GLN A 447 5.46 -10.48 3.37
CA GLN A 447 4.85 -11.78 3.11
C GLN A 447 3.80 -12.15 4.19
N TYR A 448 3.73 -11.38 5.30
CA TYR A 448 2.84 -11.53 6.44
C TYR A 448 2.53 -10.17 7.06
N ALA A 449 1.31 -9.66 6.89
CA ALA A 449 0.80 -8.50 7.61
C ALA A 449 -0.12 -8.92 8.75
N ASN A 450 -0.17 -8.09 9.79
CA ASN A 450 -1.04 -8.31 10.96
C ASN A 450 -2.22 -7.31 10.96
N ASN A 451 -2.52 -6.70 9.82
CA ASN A 451 -3.56 -5.69 9.65
C ASN A 451 -4.58 -6.13 8.61
N LEU A 452 -5.85 -6.19 9.01
CA LEU A 452 -6.99 -6.47 8.16
C LEU A 452 -7.70 -5.16 7.77
N TRP A 453 -7.68 -4.88 6.48
CA TRP A 453 -8.17 -3.62 5.91
C TRP A 453 -9.63 -3.69 5.43
N ASN A 454 -10.42 -2.69 5.83
CA ASN A 454 -11.79 -2.46 5.35
C ASN A 454 -11.96 -1.00 4.90
N TYR A 455 -12.33 -0.79 3.63
CA TYR A 455 -12.60 0.54 3.08
C TYR A 455 -14.05 0.66 2.65
N THR A 456 -14.75 1.67 3.16
CA THR A 456 -16.08 2.08 2.71
C THR A 456 -16.01 3.53 2.22
N ILE A 457 -16.27 3.73 0.93
CA ILE A 457 -16.14 5.02 0.24
C ILE A 457 -17.45 5.30 -0.48
N GLU A 458 -18.14 6.33 -0.03
CA GLU A 458 -19.49 6.64 -0.52
C GLU A 458 -19.68 8.12 -0.82
N GLN A 459 -20.39 8.43 -1.90
CA GLN A 459 -20.79 9.79 -2.23
C GLN A 459 -19.61 10.77 -2.35
N CYS A 460 -18.42 10.28 -2.73
CA CYS A 460 -17.21 11.09 -2.85
C CYS A 460 -16.94 11.51 -4.30
N GLU A 461 -16.26 12.64 -4.47
CA GLU A 461 -15.78 13.13 -5.77
C GLU A 461 -14.25 13.12 -5.82
N PHE A 462 -13.70 12.46 -6.84
CA PHE A 462 -12.28 12.40 -7.15
C PHE A 462 -12.06 13.07 -8.50
N SER A 463 -11.66 14.34 -8.49
CA SER A 463 -11.61 15.13 -9.73
C SER A 463 -10.30 15.87 -9.98
N ARG A 464 -9.89 15.96 -11.25
CA ARG A 464 -8.73 16.77 -11.68
C ARG A 464 -7.41 16.44 -10.97
N ASN A 465 -7.24 15.20 -10.48
CA ASN A 465 -6.01 14.75 -9.84
C ASN A 465 -4.96 14.34 -10.90
N THR A 466 -3.68 14.49 -10.58
CA THR A 466 -2.57 14.36 -11.56
C THR A 466 -2.17 12.91 -11.87
N ARG A 467 -2.25 12.01 -10.88
CA ARG A 467 -1.88 10.58 -10.99
C ARG A 467 -3.01 9.64 -10.57
N GLY A 468 -4.23 9.93 -11.03
CA GLY A 468 -5.42 9.19 -10.59
C GLY A 468 -5.65 9.31 -9.09
N GLY A 469 -6.32 8.32 -8.50
CA GLY A 469 -6.91 8.55 -7.19
C GLY A 469 -7.29 7.38 -6.30
N PHE A 470 -7.14 6.12 -6.70
CA PHE A 470 -7.47 5.03 -5.78
C PHE A 470 -6.60 3.80 -6.03
N ASP A 471 -5.51 3.68 -5.28
CA ASP A 471 -4.54 2.58 -5.46
C ASP A 471 -4.32 1.91 -4.10
N ILE A 472 -4.69 0.62 -4.03
CA ILE A 472 -4.61 -0.23 -2.85
C ILE A 472 -3.92 -1.55 -3.22
N ASP A 473 -2.95 -1.94 -2.40
CA ASP A 473 -2.25 -3.22 -2.49
C ASP A 473 -2.51 -4.03 -1.22
N PHE A 474 -3.31 -5.08 -1.25
CA PHE A 474 -3.66 -5.85 -0.07
C PHE A 474 -2.59 -6.89 0.30
N PRO A 475 -2.13 -6.93 1.55
CA PRO A 475 -1.11 -7.89 1.98
C PRO A 475 -1.73 -9.26 2.30
N PHE A 476 -0.90 -10.31 2.36
CA PHE A 476 -1.30 -11.56 3.00
C PHE A 476 -1.48 -11.34 4.51
N VAL A 477 -2.54 -11.88 5.12
CA VAL A 477 -2.78 -11.77 6.56
C VAL A 477 -2.49 -13.11 7.26
N SER A 478 -1.58 -13.09 8.23
CA SER A 478 -1.20 -14.30 8.98
C SER A 478 -2.31 -14.74 9.93
N LYS A 479 -2.70 -16.02 9.85
CA LYS A 479 -3.67 -16.63 10.79
C LYS A 479 -3.01 -17.24 12.04
N LYS A 480 -1.68 -17.17 12.23
CA LYS A 480 -0.95 -17.99 13.22
C LYS A 480 -1.51 -17.92 14.66
N PHE A 481 -1.90 -16.74 15.13
CA PHE A 481 -2.44 -16.56 16.50
C PHE A 481 -3.97 -16.62 16.56
N ASP A 482 -4.65 -16.19 15.50
CA ASP A 482 -6.11 -15.99 15.50
C ASP A 482 -6.87 -17.10 14.72
N TRP A 483 -6.19 -18.12 14.18
CA TRP A 483 -6.80 -19.18 13.36
C TRP A 483 -7.93 -19.97 14.03
N ARG A 484 -7.96 -20.04 15.36
CA ARG A 484 -9.03 -20.73 16.12
C ARG A 484 -10.31 -19.90 16.25
N TYR A 485 -10.24 -18.60 15.95
CA TYR A 485 -11.32 -17.65 16.20
C TYR A 485 -11.80 -16.96 14.91
N GLU A 486 -10.99 -16.95 13.85
CA GLU A 486 -11.32 -16.30 12.57
C GLU A 486 -11.05 -17.24 11.37
N GLU A 487 -12.06 -18.01 10.96
CA GLU A 487 -11.95 -18.96 9.84
C GLU A 487 -11.83 -18.24 8.48
N ASP A 488 -12.53 -17.11 8.29
CA ASP A 488 -12.60 -16.34 7.04
C ASP A 488 -12.07 -14.90 7.20
N ILE A 489 -10.75 -14.72 7.10
CA ILE A 489 -10.11 -13.41 7.11
C ILE A 489 -9.97 -12.91 5.67
N MET A 490 -10.72 -11.86 5.32
CA MET A 490 -10.77 -11.24 3.98
C MET A 490 -10.71 -9.71 4.09
N HIS A 491 -10.04 -9.08 3.14
CA HIS A 491 -10.10 -7.62 2.99
C HIS A 491 -11.43 -7.17 2.39
N TYR A 492 -11.83 -5.92 2.64
CA TYR A 492 -13.10 -5.38 2.15
C TYR A 492 -12.91 -4.01 1.49
N VAL A 493 -13.55 -3.82 0.33
CA VAL A 493 -13.68 -2.53 -0.36
C VAL A 493 -15.11 -2.34 -0.83
N THR A 494 -15.78 -1.31 -0.34
CA THR A 494 -17.05 -0.82 -0.87
C THR A 494 -16.84 0.57 -1.45
N TYR A 495 -17.08 0.73 -2.75
CA TYR A 495 -16.96 1.96 -3.50
C TYR A 495 -18.31 2.24 -4.18
N ARG A 496 -19.14 3.11 -3.59
CA ARG A 496 -20.55 3.29 -3.96
C ARG A 496 -20.93 4.75 -4.21
N ASN A 497 -21.71 5.01 -5.26
CA ASN A 497 -22.24 6.35 -5.55
C ASN A 497 -21.15 7.44 -5.65
N ASN A 498 -19.97 7.07 -6.14
CA ASN A 498 -18.84 7.99 -6.24
C ASN A 498 -18.69 8.54 -7.66
N LYS A 499 -18.01 9.67 -7.79
CA LYS A 499 -17.67 10.29 -9.07
C LYS A 499 -16.16 10.38 -9.23
N PHE A 500 -15.65 9.81 -10.31
CA PHE A 500 -14.23 9.77 -10.63
C PHE A 500 -14.04 10.44 -12.00
N ALA A 501 -13.66 11.72 -12.00
CA ALA A 501 -13.81 12.56 -13.20
C ALA A 501 -12.58 13.41 -13.56
N ALA A 502 -12.29 13.54 -14.86
CA ALA A 502 -11.28 14.46 -15.40
C ALA A 502 -9.87 14.29 -14.80
N ASN A 503 -9.50 13.08 -14.38
CA ASN A 503 -8.18 12.81 -13.80
C ASN A 503 -7.14 12.50 -14.90
N GLN A 504 -5.88 12.84 -14.62
CA GLN A 504 -4.73 12.50 -15.47
C GLN A 504 -3.96 11.30 -14.92
N ASN A 505 -3.21 10.61 -15.79
CA ASN A 505 -2.50 9.37 -15.47
C ASN A 505 -3.32 8.45 -14.55
N THR A 506 -4.57 8.23 -14.97
CA THR A 506 -5.61 7.67 -14.12
C THR A 506 -5.49 6.16 -14.01
N ARG A 507 -5.64 5.67 -12.77
CA ARG A 507 -5.95 4.28 -12.46
C ARG A 507 -6.67 4.17 -11.11
N MET A 508 -7.60 3.24 -11.03
CA MET A 508 -8.17 2.68 -9.82
C MET A 508 -7.67 1.24 -9.73
N VAL A 509 -6.74 0.93 -8.82
CA VAL A 509 -6.11 -0.38 -8.72
C VAL A 509 -6.41 -0.97 -7.36
N ILE A 510 -6.95 -2.19 -7.34
CA ILE A 510 -7.09 -3.01 -6.14
C ILE A 510 -6.38 -4.33 -6.42
N ARG A 511 -5.20 -4.50 -5.81
CA ARG A 511 -4.32 -5.65 -6.06
C ARG A 511 -3.96 -6.40 -4.79
N GLY A 512 -3.18 -7.48 -4.93
CA GLY A 512 -2.67 -8.26 -3.80
C GLY A 512 -3.59 -9.41 -3.41
N TYR A 513 -3.72 -9.67 -2.11
CA TYR A 513 -4.41 -10.83 -1.52
C TYR A 513 -5.95 -10.83 -1.69
N ASN A 514 -6.61 -11.84 -1.14
CA ASN A 514 -8.05 -12.05 -1.29
C ASN A 514 -8.87 -10.91 -0.66
N ALA A 515 -9.89 -10.44 -1.38
CA ALA A 515 -10.76 -9.35 -0.94
C ALA A 515 -12.20 -9.48 -1.46
N ASP A 516 -13.15 -8.90 -0.74
CA ASP A 516 -14.53 -8.65 -1.16
C ASP A 516 -14.68 -7.20 -1.63
N ILE A 517 -15.01 -7.02 -2.90
CA ILE A 517 -14.96 -5.75 -3.62
C ILE A 517 -16.32 -5.46 -4.24
N ASN A 518 -16.93 -4.36 -3.82
CA ASN A 518 -18.19 -3.86 -4.31
C ASN A 518 -18.00 -2.48 -4.94
N ILE A 519 -18.03 -2.38 -6.27
CA ILE A 519 -17.96 -1.12 -7.03
C ILE A 519 -19.33 -0.87 -7.64
N LEU A 520 -20.10 0.04 -7.04
CA LEU A 520 -21.54 0.14 -7.26
C LEU A 520 -21.96 1.57 -7.63
N ASN A 521 -22.84 1.70 -8.63
CA ASN A 521 -23.55 2.94 -8.95
C ASN A 521 -22.63 4.18 -9.06
N SER A 522 -21.41 4.00 -9.57
CA SER A 522 -20.39 5.06 -9.62
C SER A 522 -20.12 5.51 -11.05
N GLU A 523 -19.65 6.75 -11.19
CA GLU A 523 -19.37 7.39 -12.47
C GLU A 523 -17.86 7.53 -12.69
N PHE A 524 -17.37 7.05 -13.84
CA PHE A 524 -15.99 7.20 -14.29
C PHE A 524 -15.98 7.94 -15.62
N THR A 525 -15.72 9.25 -15.58
CA THR A 525 -15.93 10.14 -16.73
C THR A 525 -14.72 10.99 -17.09
N ASP A 526 -14.45 11.15 -18.38
CA ASP A 526 -13.44 12.08 -18.90
C ASP A 526 -12.02 11.87 -18.35
N ASN A 527 -11.66 10.64 -17.93
CA ASN A 527 -10.32 10.35 -17.39
C ASN A 527 -9.32 9.98 -18.48
N ARG A 528 -8.02 10.18 -18.20
CA ARG A 528 -6.93 9.82 -19.10
C ARG A 528 -5.95 8.85 -18.45
N CYS A 529 -5.89 7.59 -18.92
CA CYS A 529 -5.16 6.51 -18.24
C CYS A 529 -3.67 6.36 -18.61
N GLN A 530 -3.13 7.10 -19.59
CA GLN A 530 -1.70 6.98 -20.01
C GLN A 530 -1.22 5.53 -20.26
N ARG A 531 -1.99 4.72 -21.00
CA ARG A 531 -1.68 3.32 -21.36
C ARG A 531 -1.70 2.32 -20.17
N GLN A 532 -2.61 2.51 -19.23
CA GLN A 532 -2.93 1.51 -18.20
C GLN A 532 -4.45 1.29 -18.11
N SER A 533 -4.88 0.34 -17.27
CA SER A 533 -6.29 0.09 -17.00
C SER A 533 -6.91 1.20 -16.13
N LEU A 534 -8.17 1.53 -16.41
CA LEU A 534 -8.93 2.49 -15.61
C LEU A 534 -9.30 1.87 -14.25
N ILE A 535 -9.92 0.68 -14.25
CA ILE A 535 -10.19 -0.12 -13.06
C ILE A 535 -9.42 -1.45 -13.21
N GLY A 536 -8.45 -1.69 -12.34
CA GLY A 536 -7.63 -2.91 -12.32
C GLY A 536 -7.85 -3.71 -11.04
N LEU A 537 -8.25 -4.97 -11.19
CA LEU A 537 -8.47 -5.95 -10.13
C LEU A 537 -7.44 -7.08 -10.31
N LEU A 538 -6.35 -7.02 -9.54
CA LEU A 538 -5.13 -7.77 -9.85
C LEU A 538 -4.70 -8.69 -8.68
N GLY A 539 -3.88 -9.69 -8.97
CA GLY A 539 -3.25 -10.55 -7.96
C GLY A 539 -4.06 -11.82 -7.67
N MET A 540 -4.41 -12.04 -6.39
CA MET A 540 -5.22 -13.19 -5.98
C MET A 540 -6.71 -12.93 -6.14
N GLU A 541 -7.50 -13.98 -6.07
CA GLU A 541 -8.92 -13.95 -6.40
C GLU A 541 -9.72 -13.08 -5.46
N LYS A 542 -10.70 -12.41 -6.03
CA LYS A 542 -11.51 -11.41 -5.33
C LYS A 542 -12.97 -11.75 -5.51
N ARG A 543 -13.75 -11.66 -4.44
CA ARG A 543 -15.21 -11.63 -4.57
C ARG A 543 -15.57 -10.27 -5.14
N VAL A 544 -16.15 -10.19 -6.32
CA VAL A 544 -16.36 -8.91 -7.02
C VAL A 544 -17.82 -8.72 -7.43
N SER A 545 -18.37 -7.56 -7.08
CA SER A 545 -19.60 -7.03 -7.65
C SER A 545 -19.33 -5.65 -8.25
N LEU A 546 -19.21 -5.60 -9.57
CA LEU A 546 -19.09 -4.35 -10.33
C LEU A 546 -20.42 -4.10 -11.04
N SER A 547 -21.28 -3.25 -10.46
CA SER A 547 -22.66 -3.10 -10.95
C SER A 547 -23.22 -1.68 -10.93
N GLY A 548 -24.03 -1.35 -11.94
CA GLY A 548 -24.71 -0.06 -12.04
C GLY A 548 -23.79 1.12 -12.35
N ASN A 549 -22.54 0.88 -12.76
CA ASN A 549 -21.57 1.95 -12.99
C ASN A 549 -21.69 2.52 -14.41
N THR A 550 -21.34 3.80 -14.55
CA THR A 550 -21.27 4.50 -15.84
C THR A 550 -19.82 4.86 -16.14
N ILE A 551 -19.27 4.32 -17.23
CA ILE A 551 -17.88 4.51 -17.66
C ILE A 551 -17.90 5.13 -19.06
N THR A 552 -17.64 6.43 -19.17
CA THR A 552 -17.77 7.16 -20.44
C THR A 552 -16.67 8.18 -20.69
N ASN A 553 -16.33 8.39 -21.97
CA ASN A 553 -15.38 9.41 -22.41
C ASN A 553 -13.97 9.29 -21.81
N ASN A 554 -13.58 8.11 -21.33
CA ASN A 554 -12.22 7.87 -20.85
C ASN A 554 -11.31 7.55 -22.03
N VAL A 555 -10.09 8.10 -22.03
CA VAL A 555 -9.17 8.02 -23.17
C VAL A 555 -7.80 7.49 -22.77
N ASN A 556 -7.10 6.88 -23.72
CA ASN A 556 -5.78 6.28 -23.51
C ASN A 556 -5.75 5.18 -22.43
N CYS A 557 -6.84 4.41 -22.28
CA CYS A 557 -6.92 3.28 -21.34
C CYS A 557 -6.74 1.95 -22.09
N THR A 558 -5.82 1.10 -21.65
CA THR A 558 -5.63 -0.24 -22.23
C THR A 558 -6.78 -1.17 -21.86
N ALA A 559 -7.37 -0.98 -20.68
CA ALA A 559 -8.63 -1.60 -20.31
C ALA A 559 -9.48 -0.61 -19.52
N LEU A 560 -10.82 -0.69 -19.60
CA LEU A 560 -11.68 0.10 -18.71
C LEU A 560 -11.94 -0.66 -17.41
N VAL A 561 -12.19 -1.96 -17.53
CA VAL A 561 -12.23 -2.91 -16.41
C VAL A 561 -11.28 -4.05 -16.75
N ASP A 562 -10.35 -4.33 -15.85
CA ASP A 562 -9.30 -5.33 -16.04
C ASP A 562 -9.24 -6.26 -14.84
N PHE A 563 -9.37 -7.56 -15.10
CA PHE A 563 -9.10 -8.62 -14.15
C PHE A 563 -7.84 -9.34 -14.61
N ASP A 564 -6.82 -9.39 -13.75
CA ASP A 564 -5.61 -10.19 -13.98
C ASP A 564 -5.32 -10.99 -12.71
N ILE A 565 -5.94 -12.17 -12.65
CA ILE A 565 -6.00 -13.00 -11.44
C ILE A 565 -5.16 -14.25 -11.63
N VAL A 566 -4.01 -14.30 -10.97
CA VAL A 566 -2.95 -15.29 -11.21
C VAL A 566 -2.86 -16.37 -10.14
N SER A 567 -3.75 -16.35 -9.15
CA SER A 567 -3.76 -17.32 -8.05
C SER A 567 -5.07 -18.09 -7.98
N GLN A 568 -4.94 -19.35 -7.56
CA GLN A 568 -5.90 -20.44 -7.32
C GLN A 568 -5.25 -21.79 -7.64
N THR A 569 -5.38 -22.72 -6.68
CA THR A 569 -5.12 -24.13 -6.93
C THR A 569 -6.38 -24.78 -7.49
N GLU A 570 -6.25 -25.84 -8.29
CA GLU A 570 -7.39 -26.60 -8.84
C GLU A 570 -8.38 -27.12 -7.76
N PHE A 571 -7.95 -27.13 -6.48
CA PHE A 571 -8.74 -27.58 -5.34
C PHE A 571 -9.49 -26.49 -4.59
N SER A 572 -9.32 -25.22 -4.98
CA SER A 572 -9.97 -24.10 -4.29
C SER A 572 -11.42 -23.93 -4.78
N PRO A 573 -12.37 -23.59 -3.89
CA PRO A 573 -13.74 -23.31 -4.30
C PRO A 573 -13.79 -22.08 -5.22
N PRO A 574 -14.70 -22.05 -6.22
CA PRO A 574 -14.85 -20.89 -7.09
C PRO A 574 -15.16 -19.62 -6.30
N VAL A 575 -14.44 -18.53 -6.60
CA VAL A 575 -14.65 -17.23 -5.97
C VAL A 575 -15.51 -16.37 -6.91
N PRO A 576 -16.72 -15.95 -6.50
CA PRO A 576 -17.65 -15.29 -7.41
C PRO A 576 -17.22 -13.86 -7.77
N ALA A 577 -17.13 -13.57 -9.07
CA ALA A 577 -16.88 -12.24 -9.61
C ALA A 577 -17.89 -11.92 -10.72
N SER A 578 -18.39 -10.68 -10.73
CA SER A 578 -19.40 -10.26 -11.70
C SER A 578 -19.26 -8.80 -12.14
N VAL A 579 -19.52 -8.56 -13.43
CA VAL A 579 -19.62 -7.26 -14.09
C VAL A 579 -21.02 -7.20 -14.69
N THR A 580 -21.95 -6.49 -14.04
CA THR A 580 -23.36 -6.52 -14.44
C THR A 580 -24.05 -5.16 -14.42
N ARG A 581 -24.96 -4.91 -15.36
CA ARG A 581 -25.76 -3.66 -15.41
C ARG A 581 -24.92 -2.38 -15.49
N ASN A 582 -23.75 -2.43 -16.12
CA ASN A 582 -22.90 -1.26 -16.33
C ASN A 582 -23.13 -0.63 -17.71
N VAL A 583 -22.87 0.67 -17.83
CA VAL A 583 -22.89 1.42 -19.10
C VAL A 583 -21.47 1.85 -19.43
N ILE A 584 -20.85 1.18 -20.41
CA ILE A 584 -19.46 1.37 -20.84
C ILE A 584 -19.46 1.82 -22.29
N ARG A 585 -19.43 3.13 -22.54
CA ARG A 585 -19.57 3.66 -23.92
C ARG A 585 -18.77 4.92 -24.19
N GLY A 586 -18.44 5.16 -25.46
CA GLY A 586 -17.79 6.39 -25.90
C GLY A 586 -16.38 6.60 -25.34
N ASN A 587 -15.73 5.55 -24.86
CA ASN A 587 -14.32 5.59 -24.43
C ASN A 587 -13.40 5.42 -25.65
N ALA A 588 -12.11 5.78 -25.53
CA ALA A 588 -11.13 5.67 -26.63
C ALA A 588 -9.83 4.95 -26.21
N CYS A 589 -9.42 3.98 -27.01
CA CYS A 589 -8.14 3.29 -26.85
C CYS A 589 -6.94 4.23 -27.05
N PRO A 590 -5.77 3.91 -26.47
CA PRO A 590 -4.52 4.56 -26.82
C PRO A 590 -4.26 4.44 -28.33
N PRO A 591 -3.67 5.46 -28.96
CA PRO A 591 -3.22 5.34 -30.35
C PRO A 591 -2.17 4.23 -30.48
N SER A 592 -2.26 3.47 -31.58
CA SER A 592 -1.36 2.36 -31.89
C SER A 592 0.10 2.81 -31.91
N SER A 593 1.00 1.95 -31.43
CA SER A 593 2.44 2.17 -31.55
C SER A 593 2.99 1.81 -32.93
N ASP A 594 2.23 1.06 -33.74
CA ASP A 594 2.57 0.71 -35.12
C ASP A 594 1.80 1.62 -36.11
N PRO A 595 2.48 2.53 -36.85
CA PRO A 595 1.86 3.38 -37.87
C PRO A 595 1.39 2.59 -39.11
N ASP A 596 1.98 1.41 -39.36
CA ASP A 596 1.74 0.59 -40.55
C ASP A 596 0.71 -0.53 -40.29
N GLY A 597 0.35 -0.79 -39.03
CA GLY A 597 -0.74 -1.70 -38.62
C GLY A 597 -0.53 -3.18 -38.98
N VAL A 598 0.71 -3.58 -39.29
CA VAL A 598 1.03 -4.95 -39.74
C VAL A 598 1.40 -5.86 -38.57
N LEU A 599 2.02 -5.33 -37.51
CA LEU A 599 2.50 -6.09 -36.36
C LEU A 599 1.48 -6.11 -35.19
N ASP A 600 0.61 -5.11 -35.10
CA ASP A 600 -0.38 -4.94 -34.01
C ASP A 600 -1.68 -5.77 -34.18
N SER A 601 -1.80 -6.62 -35.21
CA SER A 601 -3.11 -7.18 -35.58
C SER A 601 -3.52 -8.48 -34.89
N SER A 602 -2.57 -9.25 -34.33
CA SER A 602 -2.86 -10.56 -33.72
C SER A 602 -3.19 -10.48 -32.23
N THR A 603 -2.70 -9.47 -31.51
CA THR A 603 -2.95 -9.24 -30.08
C THR A 603 -3.67 -7.92 -29.85
N PRO A 604 -4.78 -7.88 -29.09
CA PRO A 604 -5.51 -6.64 -28.83
C PRO A 604 -4.63 -5.69 -27.99
N THR A 605 -4.51 -4.44 -28.43
CA THR A 605 -3.79 -3.39 -27.69
C THR A 605 -4.63 -2.75 -26.59
N CYS A 606 -5.95 -2.96 -26.65
CA CYS A 606 -6.90 -2.47 -25.67
C CYS A 606 -8.21 -3.28 -25.68
N ALA A 607 -8.95 -3.23 -24.57
CA ALA A 607 -10.30 -3.78 -24.43
C ALA A 607 -11.19 -2.92 -23.52
N ALA A 608 -12.51 -3.03 -23.62
CA ALA A 608 -13.39 -2.39 -22.64
C ALA A 608 -13.38 -3.19 -21.34
N VAL A 609 -13.62 -4.49 -21.45
CA VAL A 609 -13.49 -5.45 -20.34
C VAL A 609 -12.42 -6.47 -20.70
N SER A 610 -11.43 -6.62 -19.84
CA SER A 610 -10.36 -7.61 -19.95
C SER A 610 -10.48 -8.55 -18.76
N VAL A 611 -10.64 -9.85 -19.02
CA VAL A 611 -10.58 -10.88 -17.99
C VAL A 611 -9.46 -11.84 -18.34
N GLN A 612 -8.44 -11.90 -17.49
CA GLN A 612 -7.23 -12.68 -17.68
C GLN A 612 -6.90 -13.45 -16.39
N GLY A 613 -6.19 -14.56 -16.58
CA GLY A 613 -5.77 -15.41 -15.47
C GLY A 613 -6.72 -16.58 -15.28
N ILE A 614 -7.04 -16.96 -14.04
CA ILE A 614 -7.71 -18.23 -13.75
C ILE A 614 -9.06 -18.12 -13.03
N GLN A 615 -9.45 -16.91 -12.60
CA GLN A 615 -10.76 -16.70 -11.97
C GLN A 615 -11.85 -16.48 -13.02
N ASP A 616 -12.96 -17.22 -12.88
CA ASP A 616 -14.17 -17.00 -13.69
C ASP A 616 -14.88 -15.69 -13.31
N VAL A 617 -15.30 -14.93 -14.32
CA VAL A 617 -16.02 -13.67 -14.15
C VAL A 617 -17.30 -13.67 -14.99
N LEU A 618 -18.44 -13.43 -14.36
CA LEU A 618 -19.72 -13.28 -15.04
C LEU A 618 -19.85 -11.87 -15.64
N VAL A 619 -19.83 -11.73 -16.96
CA VAL A 619 -20.04 -10.45 -17.64
C VAL A 619 -21.44 -10.44 -18.25
N GLN A 620 -22.45 -9.96 -17.54
CA GLN A 620 -23.84 -10.11 -17.99
C GLN A 620 -24.62 -8.81 -17.92
N ARG A 621 -25.47 -8.55 -18.90
CA ARG A 621 -26.41 -7.41 -18.85
C ARG A 621 -25.74 -6.04 -18.78
N ASN A 622 -24.73 -5.80 -19.61
CA ASN A 622 -24.05 -4.51 -19.73
C ASN A 622 -24.29 -3.87 -21.11
N ILE A 623 -24.11 -2.55 -21.19
CA ILE A 623 -23.98 -1.81 -22.45
C ILE A 623 -22.50 -1.58 -22.72
N ILE A 624 -21.96 -2.18 -23.79
CA ILE A 624 -20.55 -2.09 -24.16
C ILE A 624 -20.43 -1.60 -25.62
N SER A 625 -20.07 -0.34 -25.80
CA SER A 625 -20.00 0.31 -27.11
C SER A 625 -18.99 1.46 -27.12
N ASN A 626 -17.72 1.14 -27.33
CA ASN A 626 -16.61 2.10 -27.24
C ASN A 626 -15.94 2.38 -28.61
N GLY A 627 -16.29 1.62 -29.64
CA GLY A 627 -15.59 1.69 -30.92
C GLY A 627 -14.16 1.15 -30.82
N TYR A 628 -13.91 0.30 -29.81
CA TYR A 628 -12.65 -0.42 -29.65
C TYR A 628 -12.53 -1.51 -30.71
N GLN A 629 -11.30 -1.92 -31.04
CA GLN A 629 -11.09 -3.10 -31.89
C GLN A 629 -11.61 -4.36 -31.21
N THR A 630 -11.41 -4.44 -29.90
CA THR A 630 -11.88 -5.52 -29.03
C THR A 630 -12.60 -4.88 -27.86
N GLU A 631 -13.83 -5.28 -27.59
CA GLU A 631 -14.62 -4.84 -26.44
C GLU A 631 -14.44 -5.80 -25.25
N LEU A 632 -14.31 -7.11 -25.49
CA LEU A 632 -14.09 -8.12 -24.44
C LEU A 632 -12.88 -9.02 -24.74
N ILE A 633 -12.03 -9.25 -23.74
CA ILE A 633 -11.05 -10.35 -23.73
C ILE A 633 -11.51 -11.41 -22.72
N ALA A 634 -11.80 -12.62 -23.19
CA ALA A 634 -12.21 -13.79 -22.40
C ALA A 634 -11.01 -14.70 -22.09
N GLY A 635 -9.96 -14.12 -21.51
CA GLY A 635 -8.65 -14.72 -21.25
C GLY A 635 -8.56 -15.63 -20.02
N VAL A 636 -9.68 -16.21 -19.57
CA VAL A 636 -9.69 -17.19 -18.49
C VAL A 636 -9.04 -18.49 -18.98
N GLN A 637 -7.94 -18.86 -18.34
CA GLN A 637 -7.15 -20.04 -18.68
C GLN A 637 -7.74 -21.27 -18.01
N SER A 638 -7.86 -22.36 -18.75
CA SER A 638 -8.30 -23.65 -18.23
C SER A 638 -7.51 -24.79 -18.87
N SER A 639 -7.32 -25.88 -18.13
CA SER A 639 -6.80 -27.14 -18.65
C SER A 639 -7.85 -27.95 -19.42
N SER A 640 -9.13 -27.53 -19.40
CA SER A 640 -10.24 -28.19 -20.08
C SER A 640 -10.54 -27.57 -21.44
N LEU A 641 -10.78 -28.41 -22.45
CA LEU A 641 -11.25 -28.00 -23.78
C LEU A 641 -12.69 -27.45 -23.78
N ILE A 642 -13.45 -27.70 -22.71
CA ILE A 642 -14.86 -27.30 -22.57
C ILE A 642 -14.95 -26.22 -21.48
N ASN A 643 -14.18 -25.14 -21.63
CA ASN A 643 -14.35 -23.96 -20.78
C ASN A 643 -15.20 -22.90 -21.51
N SER A 644 -16.32 -22.50 -20.90
CA SER A 644 -17.22 -21.48 -21.42
C SER A 644 -17.20 -20.24 -20.54
N PHE A 645 -16.92 -19.08 -21.14
CA PHE A 645 -16.98 -17.78 -20.47
C PHE A 645 -18.36 -17.16 -20.68
N ASN A 646 -19.13 -16.98 -19.60
CA ASN A 646 -20.47 -16.41 -19.69
C ASN A 646 -20.41 -14.90 -19.90
N CYS A 647 -20.72 -14.49 -21.13
CA CYS A 647 -20.88 -13.08 -21.52
C CYS A 647 -22.24 -12.78 -22.15
N THR A 648 -23.28 -13.46 -21.65
CA THR A 648 -24.66 -13.37 -22.16
C THR A 648 -25.33 -12.03 -21.82
N GLU A 649 -26.42 -11.72 -22.52
CA GLU A 649 -27.26 -10.55 -22.23
C GLU A 649 -26.55 -9.19 -22.31
N ASN A 650 -25.42 -9.05 -23.01
CA ASN A 650 -24.78 -7.74 -23.22
C ASN A 650 -25.21 -7.09 -24.54
N TYR A 651 -25.21 -5.76 -24.60
CA TYR A 651 -25.26 -5.01 -25.86
C TYR A 651 -23.83 -4.72 -26.31
N TRP A 652 -23.49 -5.11 -27.54
CA TRP A 652 -22.13 -5.04 -28.08
C TRP A 652 -21.94 -3.93 -29.11
N GLY A 653 -22.86 -2.95 -29.18
CA GLY A 653 -22.86 -1.89 -30.21
C GLY A 653 -23.32 -2.35 -31.60
N SER A 654 -23.80 -3.58 -31.75
CA SER A 654 -24.40 -4.13 -32.97
C SER A 654 -25.25 -5.36 -32.62
N VAL A 655 -26.22 -5.68 -33.48
CA VAL A 655 -26.99 -6.95 -33.46
C VAL A 655 -26.51 -7.94 -34.54
N ASP A 656 -25.56 -7.54 -35.38
CA ASP A 656 -24.93 -8.43 -36.36
C ASP A 656 -23.91 -9.34 -35.66
N ILE A 657 -24.17 -10.65 -35.71
CA ILE A 657 -23.37 -11.69 -35.06
C ILE A 657 -21.89 -11.64 -35.47
N GLU A 658 -21.57 -11.37 -36.73
CA GLU A 658 -20.18 -11.33 -37.18
C GLU A 658 -19.46 -10.08 -36.66
N VAL A 659 -20.19 -8.96 -36.50
CA VAL A 659 -19.67 -7.76 -35.85
C VAL A 659 -19.42 -8.03 -34.37
N ILE A 660 -20.35 -8.69 -33.68
CA ILE A 660 -20.20 -9.05 -32.26
C ILE A 660 -18.97 -9.96 -32.08
N ARG A 661 -18.85 -11.02 -32.89
CA ARG A 661 -17.67 -11.92 -32.90
C ARG A 661 -16.37 -11.16 -33.07
N SER A 662 -16.31 -10.20 -33.98
CA SER A 662 -15.09 -9.44 -34.23
C SER A 662 -14.65 -8.56 -33.05
N ARG A 663 -15.59 -8.21 -32.15
CA ARG A 663 -15.34 -7.41 -30.95
C ARG A 663 -14.95 -8.25 -29.73
N ILE A 664 -15.04 -9.57 -29.79
CA ILE A 664 -14.72 -10.46 -28.67
C ILE A 664 -13.44 -11.23 -29.00
N PHE A 665 -12.49 -11.24 -28.07
CA PHE A 665 -11.25 -12.00 -28.15
C PHE A 665 -11.31 -13.17 -27.17
N ASP A 666 -11.43 -14.39 -27.70
CA ASP A 666 -11.72 -15.62 -26.95
C ASP A 666 -10.89 -16.81 -27.48
N TYR A 667 -11.32 -18.05 -27.19
CA TYR A 667 -10.72 -19.29 -27.69
C TYR A 667 -10.45 -19.30 -29.22
N ASP A 668 -11.38 -18.75 -30.03
CA ASP A 668 -11.22 -18.73 -31.48
C ASP A 668 -10.19 -17.68 -31.96
N SER A 669 -9.68 -16.87 -31.03
CA SER A 669 -8.56 -15.95 -31.25
C SER A 669 -7.24 -16.51 -30.72
N TRP A 670 -7.26 -17.07 -29.50
CA TRP A 670 -6.12 -17.68 -28.83
C TRP A 670 -6.56 -18.95 -28.11
N ASN A 671 -6.00 -20.11 -28.49
CA ASN A 671 -6.52 -21.42 -28.10
C ASN A 671 -6.36 -21.81 -26.61
N ASN A 672 -5.75 -20.94 -25.80
CA ASN A 672 -5.60 -21.09 -24.34
C ASN A 672 -6.68 -20.32 -23.53
N PHE A 673 -7.55 -19.57 -24.21
CA PHE A 673 -8.61 -18.76 -23.59
C PHE A 673 -9.93 -19.53 -23.52
N ALA A 674 -10.93 -18.99 -22.84
CA ALA A 674 -12.25 -19.62 -22.75
C ALA A 674 -13.10 -19.32 -23.99
N VAL A 675 -14.06 -20.20 -24.31
CA VAL A 675 -15.04 -19.95 -25.39
C VAL A 675 -16.07 -18.95 -24.89
N ALA A 676 -16.19 -17.79 -25.53
CA ALA A 676 -17.13 -16.76 -25.10
C ALA A 676 -18.57 -17.10 -25.51
N ASP A 677 -19.46 -17.27 -24.53
CA ASP A 677 -20.91 -17.39 -24.75
C ASP A 677 -21.56 -16.00 -24.68
N PHE A 678 -21.73 -15.38 -25.85
CA PHE A 678 -22.46 -14.11 -26.01
C PHE A 678 -23.91 -14.32 -26.48
N SER A 679 -24.46 -15.53 -26.31
CA SER A 679 -25.85 -15.81 -26.66
C SER A 679 -26.81 -14.88 -25.89
N ARG A 680 -28.02 -14.72 -26.44
CA ARG A 680 -29.04 -13.86 -25.84
C ARG A 680 -28.59 -12.41 -25.65
N TYR A 681 -27.76 -11.88 -26.56
CA TYR A 681 -27.32 -10.48 -26.54
C TYR A 681 -28.52 -9.50 -26.61
N LEU A 682 -28.35 -8.29 -26.07
CA LEU A 682 -29.39 -7.25 -26.08
C LEU A 682 -29.59 -6.71 -27.49
N THR A 683 -30.84 -6.49 -27.88
CA THR A 683 -31.22 -6.03 -29.22
C THR A 683 -31.16 -4.52 -29.40
N THR A 684 -31.17 -3.76 -28.30
CA THR A 684 -31.07 -2.30 -28.28
C THR A 684 -30.06 -1.84 -27.22
N GLU A 685 -29.54 -0.60 -27.36
CA GLU A 685 -28.61 0.02 -26.40
C GLU A 685 -29.35 0.44 -25.11
N SER A 686 -29.95 -0.51 -24.39
CA SER A 686 -30.65 -0.28 -23.12
C SER A 686 -30.53 -1.51 -22.22
N LEU A 687 -30.29 -1.28 -20.92
CA LEU A 687 -30.20 -2.34 -19.91
C LEU A 687 -31.51 -3.11 -19.71
N ASP A 688 -32.62 -2.52 -20.15
CA ASP A 688 -33.97 -3.09 -20.10
C ASP A 688 -34.41 -3.66 -21.45
N SER A 689 -33.50 -3.70 -22.43
CA SER A 689 -33.73 -4.29 -23.75
C SER A 689 -34.09 -5.79 -23.63
N PRO A 690 -34.98 -6.30 -24.51
CA PRO A 690 -35.13 -7.74 -24.64
C PRO A 690 -33.86 -8.38 -25.21
N VAL A 691 -33.68 -9.65 -24.86
CA VAL A 691 -32.58 -10.50 -25.32
C VAL A 691 -32.90 -11.15 -26.67
N SER A 692 -31.88 -11.46 -27.46
CA SER A 692 -32.05 -12.14 -28.74
C SER A 692 -32.51 -13.59 -28.55
N SER A 693 -33.43 -14.04 -29.40
CA SER A 693 -33.85 -15.44 -29.52
C SER A 693 -33.01 -16.22 -30.56
N ALA A 694 -32.04 -15.56 -31.18
CA ALA A 694 -31.23 -16.12 -32.26
C ALA A 694 -30.24 -17.16 -31.72
N VAL A 695 -30.27 -18.36 -32.28
CA VAL A 695 -29.21 -19.36 -32.10
C VAL A 695 -27.94 -18.84 -32.77
N ILE A 696 -26.83 -18.79 -32.04
CA ILE A 696 -25.54 -18.41 -32.62
C ILE A 696 -25.10 -19.54 -33.58
N PRO A 697 -25.10 -19.31 -34.91
CA PRO A 697 -24.70 -20.35 -35.86
C PRO A 697 -23.21 -20.65 -35.71
N PRO A 698 -22.71 -21.86 -35.99
CA PRO A 698 -21.27 -22.14 -35.98
C PRO A 698 -20.51 -21.16 -36.88
N ARG A 699 -19.27 -20.80 -36.49
CA ARG A 699 -18.45 -19.89 -37.29
C ARG A 699 -18.09 -20.53 -38.64
N THR A 700 -18.40 -19.85 -39.73
CA THR A 700 -17.95 -20.22 -41.07
C THR A 700 -16.64 -19.52 -41.37
N ILE A 701 -15.58 -20.29 -41.63
CA ILE A 701 -14.26 -19.72 -41.94
C ILE A 701 -14.22 -19.31 -43.41
N ASP A 702 -14.02 -18.01 -43.67
CA ASP A 702 -13.74 -17.49 -45.01
C ASP A 702 -12.23 -17.49 -45.27
N PHE A 703 -11.75 -18.49 -45.99
CA PHE A 703 -10.33 -18.63 -46.30
C PHE A 703 -9.78 -17.58 -47.28
N ASN A 704 -10.63 -16.73 -47.87
CA ASN A 704 -10.20 -15.62 -48.72
C ASN A 704 -9.75 -14.38 -47.92
N ARG A 705 -9.98 -14.39 -46.61
CA ARG A 705 -9.53 -13.36 -45.67
C ARG A 705 -8.54 -13.96 -44.66
N PRO A 706 -7.80 -13.12 -43.90
CA PRO A 706 -7.07 -13.61 -42.75
C PRO A 706 -7.99 -14.39 -41.80
N PHE A 707 -7.61 -15.60 -41.43
CA PHE A 707 -8.46 -16.50 -40.66
C PHE A 707 -7.74 -17.17 -39.48
N GLY A 708 -8.54 -17.85 -38.66
CA GLY A 708 -8.16 -18.75 -37.58
C GLY A 708 -9.43 -19.26 -36.88
N GLY A 709 -9.29 -19.75 -35.66
CA GLY A 709 -10.34 -20.38 -34.86
C GLY A 709 -10.46 -21.88 -35.07
N ARG A 710 -11.57 -22.44 -34.58
CA ARG A 710 -11.84 -23.89 -34.60
C ARG A 710 -12.21 -24.43 -35.97
N ILE A 711 -11.49 -25.47 -36.40
CA ILE A 711 -11.85 -26.35 -37.51
C ILE A 711 -12.59 -27.55 -36.94
N ALA A 712 -13.92 -27.45 -36.90
CA ALA A 712 -14.80 -28.44 -36.28
C ALA A 712 -15.27 -29.57 -37.24
N ARG A 713 -14.92 -29.49 -38.51
CA ARG A 713 -15.29 -30.46 -39.56
C ARG A 713 -14.16 -30.61 -40.56
N ASP A 714 -14.18 -31.72 -41.29
CA ASP A 714 -13.22 -31.98 -42.36
C ASP A 714 -13.13 -30.78 -43.32
N THR A 715 -11.92 -30.28 -43.48
CA THR A 715 -11.63 -29.03 -44.19
C THR A 715 -10.39 -29.23 -45.05
N ARG A 716 -10.48 -28.82 -46.31
CA ARG A 716 -9.37 -28.95 -47.27
C ARG A 716 -8.89 -27.57 -47.74
N LEU A 717 -7.61 -27.27 -47.50
CA LEU A 717 -6.94 -26.09 -48.05
C LEU A 717 -6.38 -26.43 -49.42
N GLN A 718 -7.00 -25.86 -50.45
CA GLN A 718 -6.61 -26.07 -51.84
C GLN A 718 -5.44 -25.18 -52.24
N TRP A 719 -4.63 -25.63 -53.19
CA TRP A 719 -3.59 -24.80 -53.79
C TRP A 719 -4.18 -23.54 -54.43
N ARG A 720 -3.52 -22.40 -54.21
CA ARG A 720 -3.86 -21.12 -54.83
C ARG A 720 -2.62 -20.23 -54.96
N ARG A 721 -2.71 -19.23 -55.83
CA ARG A 721 -1.59 -18.29 -56.12
C ARG A 721 -1.25 -17.38 -54.94
N THR A 722 -2.23 -17.05 -54.10
CA THR A 722 -2.05 -16.16 -52.94
C THR A 722 -1.93 -16.96 -51.65
N PRO A 723 -1.01 -16.62 -50.74
CA PRO A 723 -0.89 -17.33 -49.48
C PRO A 723 -2.18 -17.28 -48.66
N TYR A 724 -2.40 -18.31 -47.84
CA TYR A 724 -3.37 -18.30 -46.75
C TYR A 724 -2.79 -17.47 -45.61
N LEU A 725 -3.52 -16.43 -45.18
CA LEU A 725 -3.10 -15.58 -44.07
C LEU A 725 -3.77 -16.06 -42.78
N VAL A 726 -2.96 -16.36 -41.76
CA VAL A 726 -3.42 -16.88 -40.48
C VAL A 726 -3.14 -15.84 -39.40
N ASN A 727 -4.18 -15.15 -38.93
CA ASN A 727 -4.08 -14.03 -37.99
C ASN A 727 -4.63 -14.34 -36.58
N ARG A 728 -5.18 -15.54 -36.39
CA ARG A 728 -5.65 -16.10 -35.11
C ARG A 728 -5.26 -17.58 -35.05
N ASP A 729 -5.19 -18.14 -33.86
CA ASP A 729 -4.80 -19.54 -33.69
C ASP A 729 -5.74 -20.49 -34.41
N ILE A 730 -5.18 -21.49 -35.09
CA ILE A 730 -5.98 -22.56 -35.69
C ILE A 730 -6.08 -23.71 -34.69
N THR A 731 -7.29 -24.16 -34.38
CA THR A 731 -7.51 -25.38 -33.60
C THR A 731 -8.21 -26.43 -34.46
N VAL A 732 -7.54 -27.52 -34.79
CA VAL A 732 -8.20 -28.69 -35.41
C VAL A 732 -8.85 -29.51 -34.30
N MET A 733 -10.18 -29.49 -34.23
CA MET A 733 -10.93 -30.12 -33.15
C MET A 733 -10.90 -31.65 -33.24
N PRO A 734 -11.11 -32.38 -32.12
CA PRO A 734 -11.26 -33.83 -32.15
C PRO A 734 -12.31 -34.27 -33.17
N GLY A 735 -11.97 -35.30 -33.98
CA GLY A 735 -12.86 -35.82 -35.01
C GLY A 735 -12.86 -35.05 -36.34
N ALA A 736 -12.14 -33.94 -36.46
CA ALA A 736 -11.97 -33.21 -37.72
C ALA A 736 -10.61 -33.48 -38.37
N THR A 737 -10.58 -33.50 -39.71
CA THR A 737 -9.36 -33.59 -40.52
C THR A 737 -9.08 -32.29 -41.28
N LEU A 738 -7.90 -31.70 -41.08
CA LEU A 738 -7.39 -30.60 -41.90
C LEU A 738 -6.48 -31.16 -43.02
N SER A 739 -6.99 -31.22 -44.25
CA SER A 739 -6.21 -31.64 -45.42
C SER A 739 -5.56 -30.43 -46.10
N ILE A 740 -4.25 -30.48 -46.35
CA ILE A 740 -3.49 -29.39 -46.99
C ILE A 740 -2.86 -29.94 -48.28
N ASP A 741 -3.28 -29.38 -49.42
CA ASP A 741 -2.81 -29.81 -50.73
C ASP A 741 -1.35 -29.41 -51.00
N ALA A 742 -0.68 -30.15 -51.88
CA ALA A 742 0.69 -29.84 -52.31
C ALA A 742 0.82 -28.40 -52.84
N GLY A 743 1.92 -27.73 -52.47
CA GLY A 743 2.24 -26.36 -52.88
C GLY A 743 1.47 -25.25 -52.14
N VAL A 744 0.58 -25.58 -51.20
CA VAL A 744 -0.13 -24.58 -50.38
C VAL A 744 0.87 -23.78 -49.55
N GLU A 745 0.65 -22.47 -49.47
CA GLU A 745 1.43 -21.57 -48.61
C GLU A 745 0.55 -20.96 -47.53
N LEU A 746 0.95 -21.11 -46.27
CA LEU A 746 0.36 -20.51 -45.07
C LEU A 746 1.34 -19.49 -44.49
N GLN A 747 0.85 -18.28 -44.22
CA GLN A 747 1.60 -17.20 -43.60
C GLN A 747 0.98 -16.83 -42.25
N PHE A 748 1.77 -16.93 -41.19
CA PHE A 748 1.33 -16.69 -39.81
C PHE A 748 1.73 -15.29 -39.34
N TYR A 749 0.80 -14.60 -38.69
CA TYR A 749 1.09 -13.37 -37.96
C TYR A 749 1.90 -13.69 -36.68
N PRO A 750 2.60 -12.70 -36.08
CA PRO A 750 3.30 -12.89 -34.81
C PRO A 750 2.37 -13.43 -33.72
N ASN A 751 2.89 -14.29 -32.83
CA ASN A 751 2.16 -14.89 -31.71
C ASN A 751 0.96 -15.76 -32.11
N VAL A 752 0.90 -16.23 -33.36
CA VAL A 752 -0.17 -17.11 -33.86
C VAL A 752 0.38 -18.49 -34.17
N GLY A 753 -0.33 -19.53 -33.74
CA GLY A 753 0.03 -20.93 -33.91
C GLY A 753 -1.09 -21.82 -34.46
N MET A 754 -0.84 -23.13 -34.46
CA MET A 754 -1.80 -24.17 -34.80
C MET A 754 -1.75 -25.27 -33.73
N LEU A 755 -2.90 -25.60 -33.16
CA LEU A 755 -3.12 -26.73 -32.24
C LEU A 755 -3.91 -27.82 -32.97
N VAL A 756 -3.41 -29.05 -32.95
CA VAL A 756 -4.06 -30.19 -33.63
C VAL A 756 -4.50 -31.22 -32.60
N LEU A 757 -5.79 -31.23 -32.28
CA LEU A 757 -6.44 -32.22 -31.41
C LEU A 757 -7.10 -33.36 -32.23
N GLY A 758 -7.42 -33.09 -33.49
CA GLY A 758 -7.91 -34.05 -34.48
C GLY A 758 -6.78 -34.62 -35.34
N ARG A 759 -6.95 -34.57 -36.66
CA ARG A 759 -5.95 -35.04 -37.63
C ARG A 759 -5.56 -33.94 -38.61
N ILE A 760 -4.28 -33.85 -38.95
CA ILE A 760 -3.79 -33.06 -40.09
C ILE A 760 -3.28 -34.00 -41.17
N ASP A 761 -3.64 -33.75 -42.42
CA ASP A 761 -3.20 -34.49 -43.60
C ASP A 761 -2.48 -33.54 -44.56
N ALA A 762 -1.16 -33.48 -44.48
CA ALA A 762 -0.34 -32.54 -45.22
C ALA A 762 0.50 -33.27 -46.30
N MET A 763 -0.08 -33.43 -47.49
CA MET A 763 0.53 -34.20 -48.58
C MET A 763 1.28 -33.29 -49.57
N GLY A 764 2.47 -32.83 -49.20
CA GLY A 764 3.38 -32.11 -50.10
C GLY A 764 4.15 -33.03 -51.07
N SER A 765 4.69 -32.47 -52.16
CA SER A 765 5.63 -33.18 -53.04
C SER A 765 6.98 -32.45 -53.11
N TYR A 766 8.04 -33.12 -53.58
CA TYR A 766 9.36 -32.49 -53.74
C TYR A 766 9.31 -31.23 -54.61
N ASN A 767 8.53 -31.25 -55.69
CA ASN A 767 8.35 -30.12 -56.60
C ASN A 767 7.31 -29.09 -56.13
N SER A 768 6.51 -29.41 -55.11
CA SER A 768 5.46 -28.55 -54.58
C SER A 768 5.32 -28.75 -53.07
N PRO A 769 6.32 -28.29 -52.28
CA PRO A 769 6.26 -28.41 -50.84
C PRO A 769 5.18 -27.49 -50.27
N ILE A 770 4.52 -27.94 -49.20
CA ILE A 770 3.69 -27.07 -48.37
C ILE A 770 4.61 -26.11 -47.62
N LYS A 771 4.33 -24.81 -47.67
CA LYS A 771 5.15 -23.76 -47.06
C LYS A 771 4.40 -23.13 -45.89
N MET A 772 4.95 -23.20 -44.69
CA MET A 772 4.47 -22.46 -43.53
C MET A 772 5.56 -21.46 -43.12
N ARG A 773 5.24 -20.16 -43.10
CA ARG A 773 6.23 -19.11 -42.82
C ARG A 773 5.62 -17.89 -42.12
N PRO A 774 6.42 -16.99 -41.53
CA PRO A 774 5.93 -15.72 -41.03
C PRO A 774 5.34 -14.85 -42.16
N VAL A 775 4.40 -13.97 -41.82
CA VAL A 775 3.80 -13.02 -42.78
C VAL A 775 4.87 -12.07 -43.34
N VAL A 776 4.85 -11.88 -44.67
CA VAL A 776 5.76 -10.94 -45.35
C VAL A 776 5.09 -9.57 -45.41
N LYS A 777 5.74 -8.50 -44.90
CA LYS A 777 5.15 -7.14 -44.74
C LYS A 777 4.39 -6.60 -45.97
N ALA A 778 4.83 -6.94 -47.19
CA ALA A 778 4.16 -6.54 -48.43
C ALA A 778 2.79 -7.21 -48.67
N ALA A 779 2.58 -8.45 -48.19
CA ALA A 779 1.32 -9.19 -48.32
C ALA A 779 0.24 -8.72 -47.33
N ALA A 780 0.65 -8.31 -46.11
CA ALA A 780 -0.25 -7.77 -45.10
C ALA A 780 -0.81 -6.38 -45.48
N ALA A 781 0.04 -5.51 -46.05
CA ALA A 781 -0.36 -4.17 -46.50
C ALA A 781 -1.36 -4.18 -47.68
N ALA A 782 -1.34 -5.22 -48.51
CA ALA A 782 -2.25 -5.38 -49.64
C ALA A 782 -3.67 -5.84 -49.21
N ALA A 783 -3.78 -6.61 -48.14
CA ALA A 783 -5.06 -7.13 -47.63
C ALA A 783 -5.84 -6.14 -46.74
N GLY A 784 -5.15 -5.16 -46.13
CA GLY A 784 -5.75 -4.20 -45.18
C GLY A 784 -6.40 -2.94 -45.76
N ARG A 785 -6.29 -2.66 -47.07
CA ARG A 785 -6.80 -1.40 -47.66
C ARG A 785 -8.33 -1.40 -47.84
N LYS A 786 -9.08 -0.94 -46.83
CA LYS A 786 -10.36 -0.26 -47.08
C LYS A 786 -10.07 1.14 -47.67
N ARG A 787 -10.63 1.44 -48.85
CA ARG A 787 -10.59 2.76 -49.51
C ARG A 787 -11.09 3.85 -48.54
N ARG A 788 -10.19 4.58 -47.92
CA ARG A 788 -10.50 5.80 -47.16
C ARG A 788 -10.02 7.00 -47.98
N LYS A 789 -10.96 7.78 -48.53
CA LYS A 789 -10.66 9.07 -49.19
C LYS A 789 -9.99 9.98 -48.16
N ARG A 790 -8.71 10.28 -48.35
CA ARG A 790 -7.96 11.24 -47.53
C ARG A 790 -8.18 12.65 -48.09
N ARG A 791 -8.56 13.58 -47.22
CA ARG A 791 -8.54 15.02 -47.48
C ARG A 791 -7.24 15.52 -46.84
N ASP A 792 -6.36 16.08 -47.66
CA ASP A 792 -5.07 16.60 -47.25
C ASP A 792 -5.23 17.90 -46.45
N THR A 793 -4.50 18.01 -45.35
CA THR A 793 -3.94 19.28 -44.87
C THR A 793 -2.63 18.99 -44.12
N THR A 794 -1.58 19.62 -44.62
CA THR A 794 -0.17 19.63 -44.22
C THR A 794 0.09 20.58 -43.04
N THR A 795 0.94 20.18 -42.09
CA THR A 795 1.99 20.95 -41.36
C THR A 795 2.63 20.04 -40.29
N SER A 796 3.88 19.56 -40.44
CA SER A 796 5.15 20.17 -39.97
C SER A 796 5.18 20.36 -38.43
N SER A 797 5.72 19.38 -37.67
CA SER A 797 7.07 19.35 -37.06
C SER A 797 7.23 20.37 -35.91
N THR A 798 7.66 20.08 -34.68
CA THR A 798 8.83 19.34 -34.16
C THR A 798 8.71 19.33 -32.62
N ALA A 799 9.03 18.22 -31.93
CA ALA A 799 9.37 18.24 -30.50
C ALA A 799 10.13 16.97 -30.09
N GLU A 800 11.44 16.98 -30.27
CA GLU A 800 12.40 16.19 -29.50
C GLU A 800 12.93 17.07 -28.36
N TYR A 801 12.83 16.63 -27.10
CA TYR A 801 13.96 16.61 -26.14
C TYR A 801 13.51 16.14 -24.74
N PHE A 802 14.40 15.38 -24.08
CA PHE A 802 14.40 14.86 -22.70
C PHE A 802 13.74 13.50 -22.43
N ALA A 803 14.45 12.44 -22.83
CA ALA A 803 14.48 11.17 -22.12
C ALA A 803 15.87 10.96 -21.49
N LYS A 804 15.94 10.87 -20.16
CA LYS A 804 17.05 10.20 -19.47
C LYS A 804 16.61 9.76 -18.07
N TYR A 805 17.01 8.53 -17.72
CA TYR A 805 16.77 7.74 -16.51
C TYR A 805 15.56 6.81 -16.52
N THR A 806 15.74 5.65 -17.16
CA THR A 806 15.48 4.32 -16.57
C THR A 806 16.22 3.27 -17.42
N GLU A 807 16.99 2.40 -16.76
CA GLU A 807 17.73 1.28 -17.36
C GLU A 807 16.77 0.22 -17.95
N PRO A 808 17.11 -0.44 -19.08
CA PRO A 808 16.33 -1.56 -19.60
C PRO A 808 16.94 -2.90 -19.18
N GLU A 809 16.18 -3.70 -18.42
CA GLU A 809 16.43 -5.14 -18.37
C GLU A 809 16.04 -5.80 -19.69
N SER A 810 16.93 -6.68 -20.15
CA SER A 810 16.92 -7.31 -21.47
C SER A 810 15.84 -8.40 -21.59
N SER A 811 14.82 -8.18 -22.42
CA SER A 811 14.00 -9.26 -22.98
C SER A 811 14.67 -9.83 -24.24
N LYS A 812 15.52 -10.85 -24.08
CA LYS A 812 15.89 -11.73 -25.19
C LYS A 812 14.85 -12.84 -25.30
N GLY A 813 14.31 -13.01 -26.51
CA GLY A 813 13.25 -13.96 -26.83
C GLY A 813 13.62 -15.40 -26.47
N GLY A 814 12.71 -16.04 -25.75
CA GLY A 814 12.68 -17.48 -25.54
C GLY A 814 11.43 -18.07 -26.20
N VAL A 815 11.64 -19.06 -27.05
CA VAL A 815 10.58 -19.91 -27.60
C VAL A 815 9.99 -20.73 -26.45
N LYS A 816 8.67 -20.61 -26.20
CA LYS A 816 7.95 -21.55 -25.32
C LYS A 816 7.72 -22.85 -26.08
N VAL A 817 8.36 -23.93 -25.64
CA VAL A 817 8.00 -25.31 -26.00
C VAL A 817 7.17 -25.86 -24.83
N SER A 818 5.89 -26.15 -25.08
CA SER A 818 5.04 -26.89 -24.14
C SER A 818 5.22 -28.39 -24.37
N LEU A 819 5.80 -29.08 -23.38
CA LEU A 819 5.85 -30.54 -23.32
C LEU A 819 4.66 -31.03 -22.48
N GLU A 820 3.73 -31.74 -23.10
CA GLU A 820 2.68 -32.48 -22.39
C GLU A 820 3.28 -33.72 -21.72
N ARG A 821 2.95 -33.92 -20.43
CA ARG A 821 3.32 -35.09 -19.63
C ARG A 821 2.52 -36.31 -20.10
N ASN A 822 3.20 -37.30 -20.69
CA ASN A 822 2.77 -38.70 -20.63
C ASN A 822 3.89 -39.56 -20.03
N GLY A 823 3.49 -40.42 -19.10
CA GLY A 823 4.36 -41.03 -18.08
C GLY A 823 5.45 -41.94 -18.61
N ILE A 824 6.62 -41.86 -17.97
CA ILE A 824 7.67 -42.87 -18.02
C ILE A 824 8.25 -43.04 -16.60
N ARG A 825 8.35 -44.31 -16.18
CA ARG A 825 8.91 -44.76 -14.90
C ARG A 825 10.40 -44.43 -14.79
N TRP A 826 10.80 -44.04 -13.58
CA TRP A 826 12.19 -43.82 -13.19
C TRP A 826 13.00 -45.12 -13.23
N TRP A 827 14.16 -45.06 -13.89
CA TRP A 827 15.33 -45.86 -13.54
C TRP A 827 16.51 -44.91 -13.33
N LEU A 828 17.14 -45.01 -12.17
CA LEU A 828 18.39 -44.33 -11.82
C LEU A 828 19.52 -44.83 -12.73
N ALA A 829 20.31 -43.91 -13.28
CA ALA A 829 21.74 -44.12 -13.51
C ALA A 829 22.47 -42.75 -13.59
N GLU A 830 23.50 -42.62 -12.77
CA GLU A 830 24.51 -41.56 -12.79
C GLU A 830 25.21 -41.47 -14.17
N LEU A 831 25.63 -40.27 -14.58
CA LEU A 831 27.03 -39.94 -14.92
C LEU A 831 27.16 -38.55 -15.58
N LEU A 832 27.89 -37.70 -14.86
CA LEU A 832 28.96 -36.78 -15.27
C LEU A 832 28.86 -35.99 -16.60
N THR A 833 28.78 -34.68 -16.37
CA THR A 833 29.30 -33.49 -17.06
C THR A 833 30.41 -33.61 -18.13
N LYS A 834 30.25 -32.80 -19.19
CA LYS A 834 31.22 -31.98 -19.99
C LYS A 834 30.53 -31.60 -21.33
N ASP A 835 30.57 -30.42 -21.96
CA ASP A 835 31.56 -29.34 -22.10
C ASP A 835 30.91 -28.02 -22.61
N PHE A 836 31.71 -26.94 -22.64
CA PHE A 836 31.60 -25.65 -23.37
C PHE A 836 30.67 -24.56 -22.77
N CYS A 837 31.08 -23.29 -22.58
CA CYS A 837 32.15 -22.49 -23.20
C CYS A 837 32.60 -21.28 -22.33
N SER A 838 33.76 -20.75 -22.71
CA SER A 838 34.66 -19.74 -22.14
C SER A 838 34.19 -18.27 -22.15
N PHE A 839 34.77 -17.40 -21.30
CA PHE A 839 35.68 -16.30 -21.71
C PHE A 839 36.25 -15.43 -20.54
N ILE A 840 37.55 -15.13 -20.66
CA ILE A 840 38.38 -14.01 -20.13
C ILE A 840 38.87 -14.05 -18.65
N THR A 841 40.20 -14.19 -18.53
CA THR A 841 41.08 -13.88 -17.38
C THR A 841 41.58 -12.43 -17.47
N PRO A 842 42.11 -11.80 -16.38
CA PRO A 842 43.53 -11.97 -16.07
C PRO A 842 43.93 -12.01 -14.57
N ARG A 843 44.97 -12.82 -14.32
CA ARG A 843 46.07 -12.69 -13.34
C ARG A 843 45.84 -12.89 -11.83
N ARG A 844 46.40 -14.01 -11.32
CA ARG A 844 46.95 -14.20 -9.96
C ARG A 844 48.35 -13.54 -9.84
N PRO A 845 49.01 -13.51 -8.66
CA PRO A 845 49.64 -14.69 -8.01
C PRO A 845 49.21 -14.84 -6.53
N ASP A 846 48.77 -16.02 -6.08
CA ASP A 846 49.55 -17.13 -5.49
C ASP A 846 49.55 -17.09 -3.95
N GLY A 847 49.29 -18.25 -3.34
CA GLY A 847 49.36 -18.43 -1.89
C GLY A 847 48.36 -19.43 -1.31
N THR A 848 48.24 -20.62 -1.90
CA THR A 848 47.60 -21.77 -1.24
C THR A 848 48.50 -22.32 -0.13
N LEU A 849 47.91 -22.73 1.00
CA LEU A 849 48.10 -24.10 1.51
C LEU A 849 47.01 -24.50 2.53
N SER A 850 46.53 -25.71 2.30
CA SER A 850 45.49 -26.51 2.93
C SER A 850 45.78 -26.88 4.39
N ALA A 851 44.76 -26.83 5.25
CA ALA A 851 44.03 -27.97 5.84
C ALA A 851 44.89 -29.03 6.57
N THR A 852 44.65 -29.25 7.86
CA THR A 852 43.90 -30.41 8.41
C THR A 852 44.09 -30.59 9.93
N THR A 853 42.96 -30.81 10.60
CA THR A 853 42.71 -31.74 11.73
C THR A 853 43.42 -31.62 13.09
N SER A 854 42.56 -31.78 14.10
CA SER A 854 42.73 -32.46 15.40
C SER A 854 43.03 -31.61 16.63
N SER A 855 42.07 -31.68 17.56
CA SER A 855 42.16 -31.34 18.98
C SER A 855 43.33 -32.04 19.68
N PRO A 856 43.85 -31.48 20.80
CA PRO A 856 43.53 -32.11 22.09
C PRO A 856 43.36 -31.14 23.29
N LYS A 857 42.87 -31.74 24.38
CA LYS A 857 42.65 -31.20 25.73
C LYS A 857 43.96 -30.87 26.48
N ARG A 858 43.81 -29.93 27.43
CA ARG A 858 44.43 -29.82 28.79
C ARG A 858 45.96 -30.01 28.92
N SER A 859 46.67 -29.02 29.46
CA SER A 859 46.92 -28.88 30.92
C SER A 859 48.09 -27.93 31.24
N ALA A 860 47.85 -27.09 32.26
CA ALA A 860 48.74 -26.79 33.41
C ALA A 860 50.03 -25.95 33.26
N ALA A 861 50.32 -25.30 34.41
CA ALA A 861 51.54 -24.66 34.87
C ALA A 861 51.85 -23.26 34.34
N SER A 862 52.41 -22.30 35.09
CA SER A 862 52.55 -21.98 36.52
C SER A 862 53.48 -20.76 36.58
N SER A 863 53.50 -20.08 37.73
CA SER A 863 54.43 -19.03 38.19
C SER A 863 54.16 -17.60 37.69
N ALA A 864 53.73 -16.65 38.53
CA ALA A 864 54.40 -16.06 39.72
C ALA A 864 55.64 -15.25 39.31
N ALA A 865 55.91 -14.02 39.77
CA ALA A 865 55.30 -13.17 40.78
C ALA A 865 55.94 -11.76 40.73
N SER A 866 55.34 -10.86 41.52
CA SER A 866 55.96 -9.71 42.21
C SER A 866 56.19 -8.47 41.34
N SER A 867 56.03 -7.23 41.80
CA SER A 867 56.03 -6.58 43.11
C SER A 867 55.72 -5.09 42.83
N ALA A 868 55.46 -4.15 43.74
CA ALA A 868 54.97 -4.10 45.11
C ALA A 868 54.56 -2.63 45.32
N SER A 869 53.69 -2.44 46.29
CA SER A 869 53.06 -1.21 46.73
C SER A 869 53.94 -0.24 47.55
N ARG A 870 53.49 1.03 47.58
CA ARG A 870 53.39 1.94 48.75
C ARG A 870 54.67 2.68 49.25
N PRO A 871 54.56 3.67 50.18
CA PRO A 871 53.38 4.42 50.70
C PRO A 871 53.59 5.95 50.95
N SER A 872 52.52 6.56 51.50
CA SER A 872 52.44 7.64 52.52
C SER A 872 52.75 9.08 52.08
N THR A 873 52.02 10.11 52.51
CA THR A 873 51.12 10.33 53.68
C THR A 873 49.86 11.08 53.30
#